data_AF-A0A7R9E010-F1
#
_entry.id   AF-A0A7R9E010-F1
#
_cell.length_a   1.000
_cell.length_b   1.000
_cell.length_c   1.000
_cell.angle_alpha   90.00
_cell.angle_beta   90.00
_cell.angle_gamma   90.00
#
_symmetry.space_group_name_H-M   'P 1'
#
loop_
_entity.id
_entity.type
_entity.pdbx_description
1 polymer ?
#
loop_
_entity_poly.entity_id
_entity_poly.type
_entity_poly.pdbx_seq_one_letter_code
_entity_poly.pdbx_strand_id
1 'polypeptide(L)'
;MVAKGDEGKGPEFKMALRRGPNTTSYYLFRVVPTTQDQVDALRDIEDQPDGLNFWAGPTQPNGTVDVMVPPHKIADFEDMMNIINANYVVFIEDVQKLVDSERPSVEARSASFGWNDYYRIDQIYSWLEEVARTHPAASLIHAGRTFEGRQILGLKISYRNNNPGVFLEGGIHAREWIAPATLTFIINQLLTSTNTAIRNVAENFDWYIIPSANPDGYEFSHTNDRMWRKTRSPSNILCRGADPNRNWGFQWNTGGSSSLACSDTFHGSSAFSEIETRTLSEYISTIASKLKVYVSIHSYMQMLLLPYGFTRTRVSNYDSLLDIGRKSIASLATRYGTQYSVGNVYGVGTISLVIVADVASGSSVDWVMGVHGISNAFIYELRDTGRNGFVLPASEIIPTGQETLDALITLIYAWLDEMISANPGGRVQGITVGSTYEGREIRGLKITNNVNNPSIFIEAGIHAREWISPAVTTYIIDAILYSTNSTVRSAVDAYNWYIVPSSNPDGYEFTHTGNRMWRKTRSRGSLLCHGADPNRNWGYKWRTGGSSSNQCTDTYAGASAFSEVETRTIANYVTSIASELKIYLSIHSFSQLLLLPYGVRTSVPSNYNTLLNIGQKTADALAVRYGTRYTVGNIVDLLYVASGSSVDWAMGVHGIPIAFVYELRDLGQHGFILPADQIIPSGEETLDSLIYSWLNSLSLMNTGIVTPIVAGTTYEGRQIRGVKISYKSNNPGVFIEAGMHAREWIGPATATYILNELLTSKDRNIRYIAQNFDWYIVPSANPDGYEYTHTTNRLWRKTRSGGSVCHGVDPNRNFGFHWMEGGASSNSCLETHAGQSAFSEVETRSMAWYIWSISRKIQVYIAFHSYSQLLLIPYGIDSERVSNYQQLLKIGHKMAASLARRYGTRYTVGNIVDILYVVSGSSMDWVKGSVGVPFTYTYELRDQGRYGFLLPANHIIPTGQETLDSIVTLLHETRLSPGEPTLCKMSNMFHAGIHACEWIGPATVLYILNELLTSNNTEIRDIADNFDWYIVPSANPDGYEYSHTTDRLWRKTRSEYNSTCYGVDPNRNWDFHWGEVGTSPDPCNRMYAGPGPLSEVEIRGLSQYITSVAERLDVYISFHSYGQLLMFPYGFTEDPVDNYDTLSNIAEKAANSLTSVHGTVYKSGPIINPASGSSLDWVKGVLNVTFTFAFELRDNGTYGDLLPANLIIPSGEETLASVITILQQARGL
;
A
#
# COMPACT_ATOMS: atom_id res chain seq x y z
N MET A 1 -6.88 -22.65 -78.47
CA MET A 1 -5.57 -22.06 -78.84
C MET A 1 -5.66 -20.56 -78.66
N VAL A 2 -5.08 -19.98 -77.60
CA VAL A 2 -4.49 -18.63 -77.62
C VAL A 2 -3.39 -18.66 -76.56
N ALA A 3 -2.20 -18.20 -76.97
CA ALA A 3 -0.93 -18.37 -76.31
C ALA A 3 -0.71 -17.41 -75.13
N LYS A 4 0.13 -17.85 -74.20
CA LYS A 4 0.73 -17.07 -73.11
C LYS A 4 1.53 -15.89 -73.69
N GLY A 5 1.24 -14.69 -73.19
CA GLY A 5 2.12 -13.52 -73.32
C GLY A 5 2.87 -13.32 -72.00
N ASP A 6 4.19 -13.38 -72.08
CA ASP A 6 5.13 -12.88 -71.08
C ASP A 6 4.95 -11.35 -70.95
N GLU A 7 4.71 -10.86 -69.73
CA GLU A 7 4.84 -9.44 -69.41
C GLU A 7 5.80 -9.24 -68.22
N GLY A 8 6.94 -8.63 -68.52
CA GLY A 8 7.60 -7.64 -67.67
C GLY A 8 8.28 -8.10 -66.37
N LYS A 9 9.40 -8.84 -66.47
CA LYS A 9 10.37 -8.93 -65.36
C LYS A 9 11.21 -7.64 -65.29
N GLY A 10 10.92 -6.76 -64.33
CA GLY A 10 11.94 -5.86 -63.78
C GLY A 10 12.98 -6.66 -62.97
N PRO A 11 14.20 -6.12 -62.74
CA PRO A 11 15.25 -6.86 -62.05
C PRO A 11 14.99 -6.89 -60.54
N GLU A 12 14.06 -7.72 -60.07
CA GLU A 12 14.02 -8.14 -58.67
C GLU A 12 14.98 -9.32 -58.49
N PHE A 13 16.10 -9.08 -57.80
CA PHE A 13 17.07 -10.12 -57.42
C PHE A 13 16.51 -10.96 -56.27
N LYS A 14 16.29 -12.26 -56.50
CA LYS A 14 15.66 -13.19 -55.53
C LYS A 14 16.67 -14.24 -55.07
N MET A 15 16.94 -14.32 -53.77
CA MET A 15 17.71 -15.43 -53.22
C MET A 15 16.83 -16.69 -53.19
N ALA A 16 17.22 -17.72 -53.95
CA ALA A 16 16.43 -18.93 -54.11
C ALA A 16 16.55 -19.87 -52.91
N LEU A 17 15.44 -20.49 -52.50
CA LEU A 17 15.38 -21.34 -51.30
C LEU A 17 16.10 -22.70 -51.42
N ARG A 18 16.47 -23.16 -52.63
CA ARG A 18 17.30 -24.36 -52.93
C ARG A 18 17.92 -24.33 -54.34
N ARG A 19 19.13 -24.90 -54.54
CA ARG A 19 19.87 -24.96 -55.83
C ARG A 19 19.69 -26.24 -56.67
N GLY A 20 19.70 -26.04 -58.00
CA GLY A 20 20.30 -26.97 -58.97
C GLY A 20 21.79 -26.65 -59.20
N PRO A 21 22.58 -27.54 -59.82
CA PRO A 21 24.03 -27.70 -59.59
C PRO A 21 25.00 -26.62 -60.13
N ASN A 22 24.55 -25.43 -60.55
CA ASN A 22 25.44 -24.39 -61.09
C ASN A 22 24.88 -22.97 -60.92
N THR A 23 25.03 -22.35 -59.75
CA THR A 23 24.85 -20.88 -59.61
C THR A 23 25.93 -20.29 -58.69
N THR A 24 26.28 -19.03 -58.93
CA THR A 24 27.28 -18.24 -58.19
C THR A 24 26.73 -17.80 -56.82
N SER A 25 27.55 -17.87 -55.76
CA SER A 25 27.15 -17.66 -54.36
C SER A 25 27.11 -16.19 -53.92
N TYR A 26 26.14 -15.84 -53.07
CA TYR A 26 26.03 -14.53 -52.41
C TYR A 26 27.01 -14.48 -51.23
N TYR A 27 27.67 -13.34 -51.07
CA TYR A 27 28.66 -13.10 -50.02
C TYR A 27 28.08 -12.12 -48.99
N LEU A 28 28.29 -12.38 -47.71
CA LEU A 28 28.05 -11.39 -46.66
C LEU A 28 29.38 -10.72 -46.32
N PHE A 29 29.47 -9.41 -46.56
CA PHE A 29 30.61 -8.59 -46.18
C PHE A 29 30.31 -7.88 -44.87
N ARG A 30 31.31 -7.82 -43.98
CA ARG A 30 31.27 -6.98 -42.78
C ARG A 30 32.18 -5.78 -42.98
N VAL A 31 31.58 -4.60 -43.06
CA VAL A 31 32.25 -3.31 -43.20
C VAL A 31 32.36 -2.65 -41.83
N VAL A 32 33.51 -2.02 -41.55
CA VAL A 32 33.75 -1.25 -40.32
C VAL A 32 34.09 0.19 -40.71
N PRO A 33 33.08 1.09 -40.82
CA PRO A 33 33.34 2.51 -41.04
C PRO A 33 34.04 3.11 -39.82
N THR A 34 35.05 3.96 -40.03
CA THR A 34 35.86 4.59 -38.97
C THR A 34 35.59 6.09 -38.81
N THR A 35 34.89 6.70 -39.76
CA THR A 35 34.50 8.13 -39.74
C THR A 35 33.00 8.29 -39.99
N GLN A 36 32.43 9.45 -39.62
CA GLN A 36 31.01 9.73 -39.86
C GLN A 36 30.70 9.82 -41.35
N ASP A 37 31.58 10.41 -42.16
CA ASP A 37 31.42 10.48 -43.62
C ASP A 37 31.29 9.08 -44.26
N GLN A 38 31.97 8.07 -43.71
CA GLN A 38 31.84 6.68 -44.17
C GLN A 38 30.50 6.06 -43.78
N VAL A 39 29.98 6.39 -42.60
CA VAL A 39 28.64 5.97 -42.15
C VAL A 39 27.58 6.58 -43.06
N ASP A 40 27.68 7.88 -43.35
CA ASP A 40 26.72 8.61 -44.18
C ASP A 40 26.76 8.08 -45.63
N ALA A 41 27.94 7.81 -46.18
CA ALA A 41 28.07 7.22 -47.51
C ALA A 41 27.50 5.80 -47.61
N LEU A 42 27.71 4.95 -46.59
CA LEU A 42 27.09 3.62 -46.54
C LEU A 42 25.57 3.70 -46.39
N ARG A 43 25.06 4.73 -45.72
CA ARG A 43 23.62 4.97 -45.57
C ARG A 43 22.99 5.43 -46.89
N ASP A 44 23.67 6.30 -47.62
CA ASP A 44 23.25 6.69 -48.96
C ASP A 44 23.17 5.47 -49.90
N ILE A 45 24.09 4.51 -49.76
CA ILE A 45 24.06 3.22 -50.49
C ILE A 45 22.86 2.37 -50.05
N GLU A 46 22.61 2.23 -48.74
CA GLU A 46 21.47 1.45 -48.22
C GLU A 46 20.11 1.99 -48.72
N ASP A 47 20.00 3.30 -48.92
CA ASP A 47 18.78 3.93 -49.46
C ASP A 47 18.62 3.77 -50.98
N GLN A 48 19.63 3.31 -51.72
CA GLN A 48 19.52 3.06 -53.16
C GLN A 48 18.96 1.65 -53.46
N PRO A 49 18.09 1.52 -54.47
CA PRO A 49 17.64 0.22 -54.98
C PRO A 49 18.69 -0.39 -55.92
N ASP A 50 19.88 -0.67 -55.41
CA ASP A 50 21.05 -1.12 -56.19
C ASP A 50 21.28 -2.64 -56.19
N GLY A 51 20.47 -3.37 -55.41
CA GLY A 51 20.51 -4.82 -55.28
C GLY A 51 21.35 -5.35 -54.11
N LEU A 52 21.88 -4.47 -53.26
CA LEU A 52 22.51 -4.83 -51.99
C LEU A 52 21.44 -5.06 -50.89
N ASN A 53 21.72 -5.98 -49.96
CA ASN A 53 20.81 -6.27 -48.86
C ASN A 53 21.53 -6.13 -47.52
N PHE A 54 21.14 -5.13 -46.74
CA PHE A 54 21.75 -4.84 -45.44
C PHE A 54 21.10 -5.71 -44.36
N TRP A 55 21.90 -6.60 -43.77
CA TRP A 55 21.51 -7.39 -42.61
C TRP A 55 21.63 -6.58 -41.32
N ALA A 56 22.68 -5.76 -41.24
CA ALA A 56 22.89 -4.74 -40.22
C ALA A 56 23.35 -3.45 -40.90
N GLY A 57 22.56 -2.37 -40.77
CA GLY A 57 22.81 -1.08 -41.41
C GLY A 57 23.89 -0.23 -40.72
N PRO A 58 24.36 0.85 -41.37
CA PRO A 58 25.35 1.78 -40.84
C PRO A 58 24.80 2.63 -39.68
N THR A 59 25.39 2.44 -38.50
CA THR A 59 25.02 3.18 -37.29
C THR A 59 26.03 4.30 -37.00
N GLN A 60 27.21 3.97 -36.48
CA GLN A 60 28.20 4.93 -36.00
C GLN A 60 29.63 4.56 -36.44
N PRO A 61 30.60 5.50 -36.33
CA PRO A 61 32.00 5.16 -36.47
C PRO A 61 32.41 4.01 -35.53
N ASN A 62 33.19 3.08 -36.05
CA ASN A 62 33.61 1.80 -35.46
C ASN A 62 32.48 0.79 -35.18
N GLY A 63 31.27 1.01 -35.72
CA GLY A 63 30.22 0.00 -35.79
C GLY A 63 30.48 -1.04 -36.88
N THR A 64 29.71 -2.13 -36.90
CA THR A 64 29.76 -3.15 -37.96
C THR A 64 28.53 -3.03 -38.86
N VAL A 65 28.75 -3.09 -40.17
CA VAL A 65 27.71 -3.09 -41.21
C VAL A 65 27.79 -4.40 -41.96
N ASP A 66 26.72 -5.18 -41.96
CA ASP A 66 26.68 -6.50 -42.61
C ASP A 66 25.87 -6.37 -43.91
N VAL A 67 26.55 -6.48 -45.06
CA VAL A 67 25.97 -6.27 -46.40
C VAL A 67 26.06 -7.55 -47.21
N MET A 68 24.91 -8.10 -47.59
CA MET A 68 24.82 -9.23 -48.49
C MET A 68 24.88 -8.73 -49.93
N VAL A 69 25.93 -9.16 -50.64
CA VAL A 69 26.28 -8.71 -51.99
C VAL A 69 26.11 -9.87 -52.98
N PRO A 70 25.34 -9.68 -54.08
CA PRO A 70 25.22 -10.69 -55.10
C PRO A 70 26.52 -10.82 -55.93
N PRO A 71 26.81 -12.00 -56.49
CA PRO A 71 28.11 -12.27 -57.14
C PRO A 71 28.49 -11.31 -58.28
N HIS A 72 27.51 -10.82 -59.04
CA HIS A 72 27.74 -9.89 -60.15
C HIS A 72 27.93 -8.43 -59.69
N LYS A 73 27.76 -8.14 -58.40
CA LYS A 73 27.95 -6.83 -57.76
C LYS A 73 29.18 -6.74 -56.87
N ILE A 74 29.95 -7.83 -56.74
CA ILE A 74 31.14 -7.85 -55.87
C ILE A 74 32.13 -6.77 -56.32
N ALA A 75 32.43 -6.67 -57.61
CA ALA A 75 33.33 -5.63 -58.13
C ALA A 75 32.80 -4.22 -57.85
N ASP A 76 31.52 -3.96 -58.13
CA ASP A 76 30.87 -2.67 -57.82
C ASP A 76 30.98 -2.34 -56.32
N PHE A 77 30.76 -3.34 -55.44
CA PHE A 77 30.87 -3.19 -54.00
C PHE A 77 32.31 -2.90 -53.55
N GLU A 78 33.29 -3.64 -54.06
CA GLU A 78 34.71 -3.42 -53.74
C GLU A 78 35.17 -2.03 -54.20
N ASP A 79 34.73 -1.57 -55.37
CA ASP A 79 35.00 -0.21 -55.88
C ASP A 79 34.34 0.85 -54.97
N MET A 80 33.08 0.65 -54.56
CA MET A 80 32.41 1.54 -53.61
C MET A 80 33.17 1.62 -52.28
N MET A 81 33.61 0.48 -51.72
CA MET A 81 34.36 0.45 -50.46
C MET A 81 35.73 1.14 -50.59
N ASN A 82 36.40 0.99 -51.74
CA ASN A 82 37.65 1.68 -52.04
C ASN A 82 37.46 3.21 -52.15
N ILE A 83 36.39 3.67 -52.78
CA ILE A 83 36.04 5.10 -52.89
C ILE A 83 35.73 5.70 -51.51
N ILE A 84 34.97 4.99 -50.70
CA ILE A 84 34.59 5.40 -49.33
C ILE A 84 35.78 5.24 -48.35
N ASN A 85 36.83 4.52 -48.77
CA ASN A 85 37.98 4.16 -47.95
C ASN A 85 37.59 3.39 -46.68
N ALA A 86 36.54 2.55 -46.77
CA ALA A 86 36.03 1.75 -45.67
C ALA A 86 36.63 0.34 -45.67
N ASN A 87 37.12 -0.12 -44.51
CA ASN A 87 37.65 -1.47 -44.37
C ASN A 87 36.51 -2.49 -44.32
N TYR A 88 36.68 -3.63 -45.00
CA TYR A 88 35.72 -4.72 -44.98
C TYR A 88 36.41 -6.09 -44.93
N VAL A 89 35.66 -7.09 -44.48
CA VAL A 89 36.04 -8.51 -44.54
C VAL A 89 34.91 -9.33 -45.14
N VAL A 90 35.24 -10.41 -45.85
CA VAL A 90 34.24 -11.43 -46.19
C VAL A 90 33.89 -12.16 -44.90
N PHE A 91 32.65 -11.99 -44.44
CA PHE A 91 32.17 -12.58 -43.21
C PHE A 91 31.50 -13.94 -43.44
N ILE A 92 30.74 -14.07 -44.54
CA ILE A 92 30.17 -15.35 -45.00
C ILE A 92 30.41 -15.49 -46.49
N GLU A 93 31.17 -16.52 -46.89
CA GLU A 93 31.53 -16.76 -48.29
C GLU A 93 30.39 -17.34 -49.14
N ASP A 94 29.42 -18.01 -48.50
CA ASP A 94 28.31 -18.64 -49.20
C ASP A 94 27.05 -18.64 -48.34
N VAL A 95 26.27 -17.56 -48.44
CA VAL A 95 24.98 -17.43 -47.73
C VAL A 95 24.00 -18.52 -48.18
N GLN A 96 24.09 -18.99 -49.43
CA GLN A 96 23.21 -20.04 -49.93
C GLN A 96 23.42 -21.37 -49.19
N LYS A 97 24.66 -21.71 -48.80
CA LYS A 97 24.91 -22.91 -47.99
C LYS A 97 24.21 -22.85 -46.64
N LEU A 98 24.17 -21.67 -46.01
CA LEU A 98 23.45 -21.49 -44.75
C LEU A 98 21.96 -21.73 -44.95
N VAL A 99 21.37 -21.14 -45.99
CA VAL A 99 19.95 -21.32 -46.36
C VAL A 99 19.63 -22.78 -46.66
N ASP A 100 20.50 -23.45 -47.41
CA ASP A 100 20.33 -24.87 -47.76
C ASP A 100 20.40 -25.77 -46.50
N SER A 101 21.14 -25.34 -45.47
CA SER A 101 21.32 -26.05 -44.19
C SER A 101 20.39 -25.60 -43.06
N GLU A 102 19.60 -24.54 -43.26
CA GLU A 102 18.74 -23.91 -42.24
C GLU A 102 17.68 -24.86 -41.72
N ARG A 103 17.16 -25.71 -42.62
CA ARG A 103 16.06 -26.65 -42.36
C ARG A 103 16.58 -28.08 -42.35
N PRO A 104 15.98 -28.98 -41.54
CA PRO A 104 16.31 -30.40 -41.58
C PRO A 104 16.07 -31.03 -42.96
N SER A 105 16.79 -32.12 -43.23
CA SER A 105 16.60 -32.93 -44.44
C SER A 105 15.15 -33.39 -44.57
N VAL A 106 14.68 -33.63 -45.79
CA VAL A 106 13.28 -34.04 -46.06
C VAL A 106 12.92 -35.33 -45.29
N GLU A 107 13.89 -36.22 -45.09
CA GLU A 107 13.75 -37.48 -44.33
C GLU A 107 13.62 -37.26 -42.81
N ALA A 108 14.12 -36.15 -42.28
CA ALA A 108 14.09 -35.80 -40.85
C ALA A 108 12.90 -34.88 -40.46
N ARG A 109 12.06 -34.48 -41.42
CA ARG A 109 10.87 -33.66 -41.16
C ARG A 109 9.76 -34.51 -40.56
N SER A 110 9.27 -34.10 -39.39
CA SER A 110 8.09 -34.73 -38.77
C SER A 110 6.82 -34.35 -39.54
N ALA A 111 5.85 -35.27 -39.57
CA ALA A 111 4.49 -34.95 -40.03
C ALA A 111 3.69 -34.13 -39.00
N SER A 112 4.11 -34.14 -37.72
CA SER A 112 3.49 -33.39 -36.63
C SER A 112 4.22 -32.08 -36.33
N PHE A 113 3.49 -31.04 -35.93
CA PHE A 113 4.06 -29.76 -35.49
C PHE A 113 5.03 -29.94 -34.31
N GLY A 114 6.14 -29.21 -34.30
CA GLY A 114 7.17 -29.27 -33.26
C GLY A 114 8.19 -28.13 -33.40
N TRP A 115 9.33 -28.20 -32.70
CA TRP A 115 10.38 -27.16 -32.72
C TRP A 115 11.69 -27.66 -33.35
N ASN A 116 11.57 -28.43 -34.43
CA ASN A 116 12.68 -29.01 -35.18
C ASN A 116 12.79 -28.47 -36.63
N ASP A 117 11.89 -27.60 -37.05
CA ASP A 117 11.87 -26.95 -38.36
C ASP A 117 11.18 -25.58 -38.26
N TYR A 118 11.37 -24.72 -39.26
CA TYR A 118 10.59 -23.49 -39.44
C TYR A 118 9.36 -23.80 -40.29
N TYR A 119 8.19 -23.65 -39.70
CA TYR A 119 6.91 -23.99 -40.30
C TYR A 119 6.33 -22.84 -41.12
N ARG A 120 5.60 -23.19 -42.20
CA ARG A 120 4.85 -22.19 -42.98
C ARG A 120 3.64 -21.68 -42.20
N ILE A 121 3.07 -20.57 -42.68
CA ILE A 121 2.02 -19.86 -41.93
C ILE A 121 0.75 -20.71 -41.73
N ASP A 122 0.40 -21.53 -42.73
CA ASP A 122 -0.74 -22.45 -42.71
C ASP A 122 -0.57 -23.57 -41.67
N GLN A 123 0.65 -24.08 -41.52
CA GLN A 123 1.01 -25.07 -40.51
C GLN A 123 0.96 -24.48 -39.11
N ILE A 124 1.44 -23.23 -38.93
CA ILE A 124 1.32 -22.51 -37.65
C ILE A 124 -0.15 -22.28 -37.29
N TYR A 125 -0.99 -21.86 -38.24
CA TYR A 125 -2.42 -21.63 -37.97
C TYR A 125 -3.16 -22.91 -37.65
N SER A 126 -2.92 -23.98 -38.41
CA SER A 126 -3.50 -25.30 -38.13
C SER A 126 -3.17 -25.76 -36.71
N TRP A 127 -1.93 -25.50 -36.26
CA TRP A 127 -1.51 -25.82 -34.90
C TRP A 127 -2.16 -24.92 -33.84
N LEU A 128 -2.27 -23.60 -34.07
CA LEU A 128 -2.98 -22.68 -33.15
C LEU A 128 -4.46 -23.05 -32.99
N GLU A 129 -5.13 -23.39 -34.09
CA GLU A 129 -6.52 -23.86 -34.09
C GLU A 129 -6.67 -25.17 -33.33
N GLU A 130 -5.74 -26.12 -33.54
CA GLU A 130 -5.71 -27.37 -32.78
C GLU A 130 -5.50 -27.12 -31.28
N VAL A 131 -4.56 -26.24 -30.91
CA VAL A 131 -4.31 -25.86 -29.52
C VAL A 131 -5.55 -25.26 -28.88
N ALA A 132 -6.21 -24.28 -29.51
CA ALA A 132 -7.42 -23.66 -29.01
C ALA A 132 -8.58 -24.67 -28.86
N ARG A 133 -8.65 -25.68 -29.73
CA ARG A 133 -9.65 -26.74 -29.65
C ARG A 133 -9.38 -27.74 -28.53
N THR A 134 -8.11 -27.99 -28.20
CA THR A 134 -7.68 -29.06 -27.29
C THR A 134 -7.40 -28.58 -25.86
N HIS A 135 -7.12 -27.29 -25.67
CA HIS A 135 -6.79 -26.72 -24.36
C HIS A 135 -7.86 -25.70 -23.92
N PRO A 136 -8.64 -25.98 -22.86
CA PRO A 136 -9.72 -25.09 -22.41
C PRO A 136 -9.28 -23.67 -22.02
N ALA A 137 -8.02 -23.52 -21.60
CA ALA A 137 -7.44 -22.22 -21.24
C ALA A 137 -7.04 -21.38 -22.46
N ALA A 138 -7.09 -21.94 -23.67
CA ALA A 138 -6.64 -21.29 -24.90
C ALA A 138 -7.84 -20.88 -25.78
N SER A 139 -7.78 -19.68 -26.35
CA SER A 139 -8.76 -19.18 -27.32
C SER A 139 -8.08 -18.42 -28.45
N LEU A 140 -8.64 -18.48 -29.66
CA LEU A 140 -8.06 -17.81 -30.81
C LEU A 140 -8.21 -16.29 -30.72
N ILE A 141 -7.16 -15.58 -31.11
CA ILE A 141 -7.17 -14.13 -31.32
C ILE A 141 -7.25 -13.85 -32.82
N HIS A 142 -8.24 -13.05 -33.20
CA HIS A 142 -8.41 -12.55 -34.56
C HIS A 142 -8.08 -11.05 -34.59
N ALA A 143 -6.79 -10.72 -34.72
CA ALA A 143 -6.31 -9.34 -34.60
C ALA A 143 -6.47 -8.51 -35.88
N GLY A 144 -6.86 -9.11 -37.00
CA GLY A 144 -7.03 -8.39 -38.25
C GLY A 144 -6.85 -9.24 -39.49
N ARG A 145 -6.74 -8.60 -40.66
CA ARG A 145 -6.41 -9.24 -41.93
C ARG A 145 -5.30 -8.49 -42.63
N THR A 146 -4.44 -9.23 -43.31
CA THR A 146 -3.35 -8.71 -44.13
C THR A 146 -3.83 -8.21 -45.49
N PHE A 147 -2.95 -7.58 -46.26
CA PHE A 147 -3.27 -7.08 -47.61
C PHE A 147 -3.70 -8.20 -48.57
N GLU A 148 -3.03 -9.35 -48.53
CA GLU A 148 -3.36 -10.54 -49.33
C GLU A 148 -4.46 -11.40 -48.68
N GLY A 149 -5.08 -10.92 -47.60
CA GLY A 149 -6.29 -11.50 -47.00
C GLY A 149 -6.08 -12.61 -45.98
N ARG A 150 -4.85 -12.85 -45.51
CA ARG A 150 -4.55 -13.79 -44.41
C ARG A 150 -5.00 -13.19 -43.08
N GLN A 151 -5.38 -14.03 -42.14
CA GLN A 151 -5.78 -13.60 -40.80
C GLN A 151 -4.54 -13.27 -39.97
N ILE A 152 -4.49 -12.16 -39.25
CA ILE A 152 -3.49 -11.97 -38.18
C ILE A 152 -3.98 -12.77 -36.99
N LEU A 153 -3.48 -13.99 -36.87
CA LEU A 153 -3.97 -15.01 -35.94
C LEU A 153 -2.99 -15.21 -34.77
N GLY A 154 -3.53 -15.35 -33.57
CA GLY A 154 -2.78 -15.68 -32.37
C GLY A 154 -3.61 -16.42 -31.34
N LEU A 155 -3.11 -16.46 -30.11
CA LEU A 155 -3.72 -17.20 -29.01
C LEU A 155 -3.79 -16.34 -27.75
N LYS A 156 -4.96 -16.33 -27.11
CA LYS A 156 -5.14 -15.90 -25.73
C LYS A 156 -5.08 -17.14 -24.83
N ILE A 157 -4.15 -17.16 -23.87
CA ILE A 157 -4.08 -18.18 -22.82
C ILE A 157 -4.49 -17.53 -21.49
N SER A 158 -5.52 -18.08 -20.85
CA SER A 158 -6.07 -17.56 -19.60
C SER A 158 -6.64 -18.71 -18.78
N TYR A 159 -6.09 -18.90 -17.58
CA TYR A 159 -6.56 -19.93 -16.63
C TYR A 159 -7.51 -19.36 -15.58
N ARG A 160 -7.58 -18.02 -15.44
CA ARG A 160 -8.40 -17.33 -14.43
C ARG A 160 -8.96 -16.03 -15.00
N ASN A 161 -10.13 -15.65 -14.51
CA ASN A 161 -10.75 -14.38 -14.91
C ASN A 161 -10.01 -13.19 -14.28
N ASN A 162 -9.91 -12.09 -15.03
CA ASN A 162 -9.35 -10.80 -14.59
C ASN A 162 -7.84 -10.80 -14.25
N ASN A 163 -7.06 -11.73 -14.79
CA ASN A 163 -5.61 -11.67 -14.66
C ASN A 163 -5.01 -10.43 -15.39
N PRO A 164 -3.88 -9.88 -14.89
CA PRO A 164 -3.09 -8.90 -15.63
C PRO A 164 -2.60 -9.47 -16.97
N GLY A 165 -2.57 -8.62 -18.01
CA GLY A 165 -2.25 -9.04 -19.37
C GLY A 165 -0.77 -8.89 -19.73
N VAL A 166 -0.22 -9.90 -20.41
CA VAL A 166 1.08 -9.86 -21.10
C VAL A 166 0.85 -10.00 -22.59
N PHE A 167 1.32 -9.03 -23.38
CA PHE A 167 1.20 -9.07 -24.84
C PHE A 167 2.56 -9.37 -25.47
N LEU A 168 2.62 -10.42 -26.29
CA LEU A 168 3.79 -10.79 -27.07
C LEU A 168 3.44 -10.79 -28.55
N GLU A 169 4.23 -10.12 -29.37
CA GLU A 169 4.16 -10.26 -30.83
C GLU A 169 5.54 -10.47 -31.43
N GLY A 170 5.58 -11.14 -32.57
CA GLY A 170 6.79 -11.37 -33.33
C GLY A 170 6.48 -11.62 -34.80
N GLY A 171 7.53 -11.80 -35.60
CA GLY A 171 7.38 -11.98 -37.04
C GLY A 171 6.72 -10.77 -37.72
N ILE A 172 6.89 -9.58 -37.15
CA ILE A 172 6.51 -8.32 -37.78
C ILE A 172 7.44 -8.06 -38.98
N HIS A 173 8.73 -8.41 -38.88
CA HIS A 173 9.60 -8.57 -40.04
C HIS A 173 9.61 -10.03 -40.51
N ALA A 174 9.40 -10.21 -41.80
CA ALA A 174 9.16 -11.51 -42.39
C ALA A 174 10.36 -12.49 -42.33
N ARG A 175 11.59 -12.00 -42.51
CA ARG A 175 12.82 -12.80 -42.53
C ARG A 175 13.27 -13.33 -41.16
N GLU A 176 12.69 -12.85 -40.06
CA GLU A 176 13.09 -13.13 -38.67
C GLU A 176 12.43 -14.41 -38.15
N TRP A 177 12.69 -15.55 -38.80
CA TRP A 177 11.97 -16.80 -38.57
C TRP A 177 12.04 -17.37 -37.16
N ILE A 178 13.09 -17.04 -36.40
CA ILE A 178 13.26 -17.47 -35.02
C ILE A 178 12.23 -16.83 -34.06
N ALA A 179 11.69 -15.64 -34.39
CA ALA A 179 10.71 -14.97 -33.55
C ALA A 179 9.36 -15.72 -33.50
N PRO A 180 8.70 -16.05 -34.64
CA PRO A 180 7.51 -16.92 -34.63
C PRO A 180 7.76 -18.30 -34.00
N ALA A 181 8.93 -18.90 -34.24
CA ALA A 181 9.30 -20.20 -33.68
C ALA A 181 9.42 -20.15 -32.14
N THR A 182 10.04 -19.11 -31.60
CA THR A 182 10.13 -18.87 -30.14
C THR A 182 8.76 -18.62 -29.52
N LEU A 183 7.89 -17.84 -30.16
CA LEU A 183 6.55 -17.57 -29.63
C LEU A 183 5.65 -18.81 -29.60
N THR A 184 5.70 -19.66 -30.63
CA THR A 184 4.99 -20.96 -30.60
C THR A 184 5.56 -21.89 -29.53
N PHE A 185 6.88 -21.85 -29.27
CA PHE A 185 7.50 -22.60 -28.16
C PHE A 185 6.98 -22.13 -26.80
N ILE A 186 6.91 -20.81 -26.59
CA ILE A 186 6.39 -20.22 -25.35
C ILE A 186 4.92 -20.59 -25.15
N ILE A 187 4.08 -20.49 -26.19
CA ILE A 187 2.67 -20.94 -26.14
C ILE A 187 2.59 -22.38 -25.63
N ASN A 188 3.39 -23.29 -26.19
CA ASN A 188 3.38 -24.67 -25.74
C ASN A 188 3.85 -24.81 -24.28
N GLN A 189 4.91 -24.14 -23.87
CA GLN A 189 5.38 -24.19 -22.48
C GLN A 189 4.32 -23.67 -21.49
N LEU A 190 3.62 -22.59 -21.83
CA LEU A 190 2.54 -22.04 -21.01
C LEU A 190 1.34 -22.99 -20.90
N LEU A 191 1.16 -23.91 -21.84
CA LEU A 191 0.06 -24.88 -21.84
C LEU A 191 0.43 -26.22 -21.24
N THR A 192 1.65 -26.70 -21.48
CA THR A 192 2.04 -28.10 -21.22
C THR A 192 3.16 -28.28 -20.21
N SER A 193 3.87 -27.22 -19.80
CA SER A 193 5.02 -27.38 -18.90
C SER A 193 4.58 -27.84 -17.51
N THR A 194 5.37 -28.71 -16.88
CA THR A 194 5.20 -29.11 -15.48
C THR A 194 6.08 -28.29 -14.53
N ASN A 195 6.89 -27.38 -15.06
CA ASN A 195 7.74 -26.50 -14.27
C ASN A 195 6.87 -25.50 -13.50
N THR A 196 7.01 -25.48 -12.18
CA THR A 196 6.20 -24.65 -11.28
C THR A 196 6.34 -23.16 -11.57
N ALA A 197 7.52 -22.66 -11.92
CA ALA A 197 7.72 -21.24 -12.26
C ALA A 197 6.96 -20.85 -13.54
N ILE A 198 7.00 -21.71 -14.56
CA ILE A 198 6.27 -21.53 -15.83
C ILE A 198 4.76 -21.62 -15.58
N ARG A 199 4.31 -22.62 -14.81
CA ARG A 199 2.90 -22.77 -14.44
C ARG A 199 2.37 -21.57 -13.66
N ASN A 200 3.17 -21.03 -12.74
CA ASN A 200 2.78 -19.90 -11.92
C ASN A 200 2.52 -18.65 -12.78
N VAL A 201 3.39 -18.34 -13.75
CA VAL A 201 3.15 -17.20 -14.66
C VAL A 201 2.04 -17.51 -15.66
N ALA A 202 1.86 -18.76 -16.09
CA ALA A 202 0.76 -19.14 -16.97
C ALA A 202 -0.60 -18.94 -16.29
N GLU A 203 -0.72 -19.27 -15.00
CA GLU A 203 -2.00 -19.26 -14.28
C GLU A 203 -2.39 -17.89 -13.72
N ASN A 204 -1.41 -17.01 -13.47
CA ASN A 204 -1.64 -15.69 -12.89
C ASN A 204 -1.60 -14.53 -13.89
N PHE A 205 -1.34 -14.79 -15.17
CA PHE A 205 -1.37 -13.79 -16.23
C PHE A 205 -2.27 -14.22 -17.39
N ASP A 206 -2.91 -13.25 -18.05
CA ASP A 206 -3.56 -13.44 -19.35
C ASP A 206 -2.49 -13.20 -20.44
N TRP A 207 -2.16 -14.23 -21.21
CA TRP A 207 -1.16 -14.12 -22.29
C TRP A 207 -1.84 -13.91 -23.63
N TYR A 208 -1.48 -12.84 -24.32
CA TYR A 208 -1.95 -12.51 -25.67
C TYR A 208 -0.76 -12.63 -26.62
N ILE A 209 -0.71 -13.69 -27.43
CA ILE A 209 0.48 -14.01 -28.23
C ILE A 209 0.13 -14.03 -29.71
N ILE A 210 0.78 -13.19 -30.51
CA ILE A 210 0.68 -13.14 -31.98
C ILE A 210 2.00 -13.64 -32.60
N PRO A 211 2.10 -14.90 -33.04
CA PRO A 211 3.35 -15.45 -33.57
C PRO A 211 3.86 -14.77 -34.84
N SER A 212 2.96 -14.25 -35.70
CA SER A 212 3.32 -13.53 -36.91
C SER A 212 2.40 -12.34 -37.11
N ALA A 213 2.93 -11.13 -36.87
CA ALA A 213 2.23 -9.87 -37.14
C ALA A 213 2.22 -9.49 -38.64
N ASN A 214 3.12 -10.08 -39.45
CA ASN A 214 3.16 -9.92 -40.91
C ASN A 214 3.06 -11.27 -41.65
N PRO A 215 1.89 -11.93 -41.66
CA PRO A 215 1.69 -13.22 -42.31
C PRO A 215 2.02 -13.26 -43.81
N ASP A 216 1.74 -12.18 -44.55
CA ASP A 216 1.98 -12.12 -45.99
C ASP A 216 3.47 -12.08 -46.30
N GLY A 217 4.20 -11.21 -45.61
CA GLY A 217 5.65 -11.15 -45.72
C GLY A 217 6.28 -12.47 -45.28
N TYR A 218 5.84 -13.04 -44.15
CA TYR A 218 6.36 -14.31 -43.64
C TYR A 218 6.19 -15.42 -44.68
N GLU A 219 5.01 -15.56 -45.27
CA GLU A 219 4.75 -16.55 -46.30
C GLU A 219 5.57 -16.30 -47.59
N PHE A 220 5.73 -15.04 -47.98
CA PHE A 220 6.59 -14.67 -49.11
C PHE A 220 8.06 -15.04 -48.85
N SER A 221 8.53 -14.95 -47.61
CA SER A 221 9.88 -15.37 -47.25
C SER A 221 10.10 -16.89 -47.33
N HIS A 222 9.04 -17.68 -47.17
CA HIS A 222 9.07 -19.14 -47.32
C HIS A 222 8.93 -19.63 -48.76
N THR A 223 8.50 -18.78 -49.69
CA THR A 223 8.12 -19.19 -51.06
C THR A 223 8.88 -18.49 -52.16
N ASN A 224 9.33 -17.25 -51.94
CA ASN A 224 9.87 -16.39 -52.98
C ASN A 224 11.23 -15.79 -52.63
N ASP A 225 11.33 -15.09 -51.50
CA ASP A 225 12.54 -14.38 -51.11
C ASP A 225 12.79 -14.49 -49.60
N ARG A 226 13.72 -15.38 -49.24
CA ARG A 226 14.07 -15.66 -47.85
C ARG A 226 14.48 -14.40 -47.05
N MET A 227 15.01 -13.37 -47.70
CA MET A 227 15.47 -12.13 -47.06
C MET A 227 14.40 -11.02 -47.04
N TRP A 228 13.17 -11.31 -47.46
CA TRP A 228 12.08 -10.34 -47.44
C TRP A 228 11.76 -9.88 -46.02
N ARG A 229 11.63 -8.56 -45.81
CA ARG A 229 11.38 -7.94 -44.49
C ARG A 229 9.97 -7.36 -44.34
N LYS A 230 9.52 -6.62 -45.36
CA LYS A 230 8.35 -5.74 -45.34
C LYS A 230 7.00 -6.46 -45.43
N THR A 231 5.90 -5.70 -45.37
CA THR A 231 4.56 -6.17 -45.78
C THR A 231 4.49 -6.42 -47.31
N ARG A 232 3.31 -6.74 -47.87
CA ARG A 232 3.14 -7.05 -49.30
C ARG A 232 2.18 -6.12 -50.06
N SER A 233 1.78 -5.01 -49.45
CA SER A 233 0.94 -3.98 -50.08
C SER A 233 1.62 -3.35 -51.31
N PRO A 234 0.88 -2.88 -52.32
CA PRO A 234 1.44 -2.15 -53.44
C PRO A 234 1.82 -0.71 -53.06
N SER A 235 3.13 -0.46 -52.92
CA SER A 235 3.65 0.89 -52.61
C SER A 235 3.71 1.79 -53.84
N ASN A 236 4.16 1.25 -54.99
CA ASN A 236 4.08 1.89 -56.31
C ASN A 236 4.14 0.84 -57.45
N ILE A 237 4.36 1.25 -58.71
CA ILE A 237 4.40 0.32 -59.86
C ILE A 237 5.58 -0.68 -59.78
N LEU A 238 6.68 -0.32 -59.13
CA LEU A 238 7.91 -1.12 -59.06
C LEU A 238 8.13 -1.81 -57.70
N CYS A 239 7.56 -1.27 -56.61
CA CYS A 239 7.92 -1.66 -55.25
C CYS A 239 6.68 -2.05 -54.42
N ARG A 240 6.91 -2.96 -53.46
CA ARG A 240 5.90 -3.55 -52.58
C ARG A 240 6.33 -3.42 -51.12
N GLY A 241 5.34 -3.27 -50.25
CA GLY A 241 5.45 -3.28 -48.80
C GLY A 241 6.01 -2.00 -48.20
N ALA A 242 5.64 -1.78 -46.95
CA ALA A 242 6.29 -0.87 -46.01
C ALA A 242 6.90 -1.66 -44.85
N ASP A 243 7.85 -1.07 -44.14
CA ASP A 243 8.37 -1.60 -42.88
C ASP A 243 7.27 -1.49 -41.81
N PRO A 244 6.69 -2.61 -41.35
CA PRO A 244 5.61 -2.58 -40.37
C PRO A 244 6.05 -2.08 -38.99
N ASN A 245 7.36 -2.04 -38.67
CA ASN A 245 7.88 -1.43 -37.44
C ASN A 245 8.41 0.01 -37.64
N ARG A 246 8.00 0.66 -38.75
CA ARG A 246 8.10 2.11 -38.98
C ARG A 246 6.74 2.76 -39.29
N ASN A 247 5.66 1.98 -39.23
CA ASN A 247 4.34 2.39 -39.72
C ASN A 247 3.33 2.73 -38.60
N TRP A 248 3.72 2.71 -37.33
CA TRP A 248 2.82 2.95 -36.20
C TRP A 248 2.56 4.44 -35.97
N GLY A 249 1.33 4.81 -35.59
CA GLY A 249 0.86 6.19 -35.48
C GLY A 249 1.33 6.99 -34.27
N PHE A 250 2.50 6.70 -33.72
CA PHE A 250 3.13 7.50 -32.68
C PHE A 250 4.52 7.95 -33.14
N GLN A 251 4.72 9.27 -33.21
CA GLN A 251 5.95 9.88 -33.70
C GLN A 251 6.33 9.41 -35.11
N TRP A 252 5.35 9.03 -35.93
CA TRP A 252 5.57 8.50 -37.27
C TRP A 252 6.34 9.48 -38.17
N ASN A 253 7.34 8.96 -38.89
CA ASN A 253 8.17 9.71 -39.85
C ASN A 253 8.86 10.95 -39.22
N THR A 254 9.38 10.78 -38.00
CA THR A 254 10.18 11.82 -37.31
C THR A 254 11.69 11.54 -37.36
N GLY A 255 12.10 10.37 -37.87
CA GLY A 255 13.49 9.99 -38.16
C GLY A 255 13.70 8.47 -38.29
N GLY A 256 14.87 8.07 -38.83
CA GLY A 256 15.35 6.67 -38.94
C GLY A 256 14.42 5.71 -39.68
N SER A 257 13.77 6.23 -40.71
CA SER A 257 12.96 5.51 -41.69
C SER A 257 13.07 6.20 -43.04
N SER A 258 12.97 5.44 -44.12
CA SER A 258 13.06 5.97 -45.49
C SER A 258 11.69 6.37 -46.04
N SER A 259 11.66 7.41 -46.87
CA SER A 259 10.47 7.78 -47.66
C SER A 259 10.45 7.12 -49.05
N LEU A 260 11.52 6.42 -49.41
CA LEU A 260 11.63 5.70 -50.68
C LEU A 260 10.90 4.37 -50.58
N ALA A 261 9.86 4.19 -51.39
CA ALA A 261 9.00 2.99 -51.38
C ALA A 261 9.75 1.65 -51.55
N CYS A 262 10.92 1.69 -52.18
CA CYS A 262 11.75 0.51 -52.45
C CYS A 262 12.70 0.17 -51.30
N SER A 263 12.96 1.11 -50.38
CA SER A 263 13.81 0.89 -49.21
C SER A 263 13.18 -0.14 -48.26
N ASP A 264 14.02 -0.92 -47.59
CA ASP A 264 13.63 -1.90 -46.57
C ASP A 264 13.08 -1.24 -45.29
N THR A 265 13.38 0.05 -45.07
CA THR A 265 12.91 0.85 -43.93
C THR A 265 11.80 1.85 -44.32
N PHE A 266 11.15 1.63 -45.47
CA PHE A 266 10.07 2.50 -45.96
C PHE A 266 8.94 2.62 -44.93
N HIS A 267 8.66 3.80 -44.40
CA HIS A 267 7.67 3.99 -43.31
C HIS A 267 6.20 3.89 -43.75
N GLY A 268 5.92 3.70 -45.05
CA GLY A 268 4.57 3.67 -45.61
C GLY A 268 4.07 5.04 -46.05
N SER A 269 2.96 5.10 -46.78
CA SER A 269 2.41 6.36 -47.32
C SER A 269 1.80 7.27 -46.24
N SER A 270 1.42 6.70 -45.11
CA SER A 270 0.89 7.37 -43.92
C SER A 270 1.09 6.47 -42.71
N ALA A 271 0.97 7.02 -41.50
CA ALA A 271 0.80 6.20 -40.31
C ALA A 271 -0.36 5.22 -40.50
N PHE A 272 -0.17 3.96 -40.09
CA PHE A 272 -1.12 2.86 -40.25
C PHE A 272 -1.61 2.67 -41.70
N SER A 273 -0.76 2.98 -42.70
CA SER A 273 -1.04 2.67 -44.11
C SER A 273 -1.17 1.17 -44.33
N GLU A 274 -0.37 0.38 -43.61
CA GLU A 274 -0.43 -1.07 -43.68
C GLU A 274 -1.66 -1.57 -42.90
N ILE A 275 -2.46 -2.41 -43.55
CA ILE A 275 -3.66 -2.97 -42.90
C ILE A 275 -3.28 -3.83 -41.69
N GLU A 276 -2.10 -4.44 -41.75
CA GLU A 276 -1.52 -5.27 -40.70
C GLU A 276 -1.31 -4.48 -39.40
N THR A 277 -0.58 -3.36 -39.47
CA THR A 277 -0.33 -2.51 -38.30
C THR A 277 -1.61 -1.83 -37.82
N ARG A 278 -2.46 -1.39 -38.75
CA ARG A 278 -3.74 -0.75 -38.41
C ARG A 278 -4.64 -1.67 -37.60
N THR A 279 -4.95 -2.85 -38.12
CA THR A 279 -5.89 -3.77 -37.46
C THR A 279 -5.32 -4.37 -36.18
N LEU A 280 -4.02 -4.67 -36.16
CA LEU A 280 -3.35 -5.10 -34.93
C LEU A 280 -3.42 -4.02 -33.83
N SER A 281 -3.22 -2.74 -34.19
CA SER A 281 -3.35 -1.63 -33.25
C SER A 281 -4.78 -1.50 -32.69
N GLU A 282 -5.80 -1.65 -33.54
CA GLU A 282 -7.20 -1.63 -33.13
C GLU A 282 -7.50 -2.74 -32.12
N TYR A 283 -7.00 -3.96 -32.37
CA TYR A 283 -7.13 -5.07 -31.43
C TYR A 283 -6.42 -4.78 -30.10
N ILE A 284 -5.17 -4.32 -30.13
CA ILE A 284 -4.40 -3.98 -28.92
C ILE A 284 -5.15 -2.93 -28.09
N SER A 285 -5.72 -1.90 -28.73
CA SER A 285 -6.50 -0.87 -28.03
C SER A 285 -7.72 -1.45 -27.29
N THR A 286 -8.33 -2.54 -27.76
CA THR A 286 -9.48 -3.18 -27.07
C THR A 286 -9.09 -3.83 -25.74
N ILE A 287 -7.83 -4.22 -25.58
CA ILE A 287 -7.32 -4.92 -24.39
C ILE A 287 -6.30 -4.09 -23.60
N ALA A 288 -5.94 -2.90 -24.08
CA ALA A 288 -4.87 -2.06 -23.53
C ALA A 288 -5.00 -1.80 -22.02
N SER A 289 -6.23 -1.63 -21.51
CA SER A 289 -6.48 -1.41 -20.07
C SER A 289 -6.07 -2.59 -19.18
N LYS A 290 -5.97 -3.80 -19.74
CA LYS A 290 -5.52 -5.02 -19.04
C LYS A 290 -4.02 -5.24 -19.15
N LEU A 291 -3.36 -4.68 -20.17
CA LEU A 291 -1.96 -4.95 -20.44
C LEU A 291 -1.06 -4.28 -19.40
N LYS A 292 -0.12 -5.07 -18.86
CA LYS A 292 0.91 -4.63 -17.92
C LYS A 292 2.31 -4.74 -18.50
N VAL A 293 2.51 -5.69 -19.41
CA VAL A 293 3.76 -5.93 -20.12
C VAL A 293 3.46 -6.07 -21.61
N TYR A 294 4.25 -5.40 -22.45
CA TYR A 294 4.26 -5.55 -23.90
C TYR A 294 5.66 -5.90 -24.37
N VAL A 295 5.81 -6.95 -25.18
CA VAL A 295 7.11 -7.34 -25.73
C VAL A 295 6.99 -7.60 -27.22
N SER A 296 7.83 -6.92 -27.99
CA SER A 296 8.02 -7.17 -29.42
C SER A 296 9.27 -8.05 -29.61
N ILE A 297 9.13 -9.16 -30.34
CA ILE A 297 10.19 -10.16 -30.54
C ILE A 297 10.69 -10.10 -31.98
N HIS A 298 11.99 -9.82 -32.10
CA HIS A 298 12.75 -9.68 -33.34
C HIS A 298 14.00 -10.57 -33.33
N SER A 299 14.76 -10.55 -34.41
CA SER A 299 16.12 -11.09 -34.49
C SER A 299 16.88 -10.34 -35.57
N TYR A 300 18.20 -10.28 -35.58
CA TYR A 300 19.15 -10.86 -34.62
C TYR A 300 19.93 -9.73 -33.94
N MET A 301 20.63 -10.02 -32.84
CA MET A 301 21.75 -9.24 -32.27
C MET A 301 22.01 -9.58 -30.79
N GLN A 302 21.16 -10.39 -30.15
CA GLN A 302 21.18 -10.68 -28.72
C GLN A 302 21.07 -9.41 -27.86
N MET A 303 19.94 -8.71 -27.97
CA MET A 303 19.68 -7.51 -27.18
C MET A 303 18.29 -7.48 -26.57
N LEU A 304 18.19 -6.71 -25.49
CA LEU A 304 16.94 -6.26 -24.90
C LEU A 304 16.89 -4.73 -24.95
N LEU A 305 16.09 -4.17 -25.86
CA LEU A 305 16.00 -2.73 -26.07
C LEU A 305 14.86 -2.11 -25.26
N LEU A 306 15.12 -0.91 -24.74
CA LEU A 306 14.18 -0.08 -23.98
C LEU A 306 13.69 1.11 -24.82
N PRO A 307 12.45 1.59 -24.63
CA PRO A 307 11.95 2.78 -25.30
C PRO A 307 12.65 4.06 -24.80
N TYR A 308 12.63 5.17 -25.54
CA TYR A 308 12.04 5.30 -26.86
C TYR A 308 13.02 5.00 -28.00
N GLY A 309 12.51 4.61 -29.16
CA GLY A 309 13.26 4.51 -30.41
C GLY A 309 13.37 5.85 -31.16
N PHE A 310 12.30 6.63 -31.19
CA PHE A 310 12.22 7.88 -31.97
C PHE A 310 13.00 9.08 -31.37
N THR A 311 13.51 8.97 -30.15
CA THR A 311 14.21 10.07 -29.46
C THR A 311 15.34 9.58 -28.56
N ARG A 312 16.32 10.45 -28.32
CA ARG A 312 17.41 10.22 -27.35
C ARG A 312 16.96 10.45 -25.91
N THR A 313 15.80 11.05 -25.71
CA THR A 313 15.23 11.29 -24.39
C THR A 313 14.81 9.96 -23.76
N ARG A 314 15.29 9.72 -22.53
CA ARG A 314 14.91 8.56 -21.73
C ARG A 314 13.43 8.65 -21.35
N VAL A 315 12.76 7.50 -21.33
CA VAL A 315 11.41 7.37 -20.73
C VAL A 315 11.47 7.71 -19.24
N SER A 316 10.36 8.16 -18.66
CA SER A 316 10.32 8.61 -17.26
C SER A 316 10.67 7.52 -16.25
N ASN A 317 10.40 6.26 -16.57
CA ASN A 317 10.74 5.07 -15.78
C ASN A 317 11.95 4.32 -16.36
N TYR A 318 12.92 5.01 -16.96
CA TYR A 318 14.03 4.35 -17.65
C TYR A 318 14.89 3.47 -16.72
N ASP A 319 15.23 3.97 -15.53
CA ASP A 319 16.11 3.23 -14.60
C ASP A 319 15.45 1.94 -14.11
N SER A 320 14.14 1.97 -13.91
CA SER A 320 13.27 0.83 -13.64
C SER A 320 13.35 -0.23 -14.74
N LEU A 321 13.09 0.17 -16.00
CA LEU A 321 13.16 -0.75 -17.14
C LEU A 321 14.56 -1.31 -17.35
N LEU A 322 15.60 -0.52 -17.06
CA LEU A 322 16.98 -0.96 -17.14
C LEU A 322 17.30 -2.01 -16.07
N ASP A 323 16.84 -1.84 -14.84
CA ASP A 323 17.02 -2.82 -13.76
C ASP A 323 16.28 -4.13 -14.05
N ILE A 324 14.99 -4.04 -14.42
CA ILE A 324 14.19 -5.18 -14.86
C ILE A 324 14.89 -5.90 -16.02
N GLY A 325 15.34 -5.15 -17.02
CA GLY A 325 16.01 -5.69 -18.19
C GLY A 325 17.33 -6.38 -17.86
N ARG A 326 18.16 -5.81 -16.97
CA ARG A 326 19.40 -6.42 -16.49
C ARG A 326 19.17 -7.76 -15.79
N LYS A 327 18.16 -7.83 -14.92
CA LYS A 327 17.78 -9.08 -14.25
C LYS A 327 17.33 -10.12 -15.26
N SER A 328 16.53 -9.70 -16.24
CA SER A 328 16.04 -10.57 -17.31
C SER A 328 17.17 -11.19 -18.14
N ILE A 329 18.12 -10.38 -18.64
CA ILE A 329 19.25 -10.89 -19.45
C ILE A 329 20.24 -11.72 -18.63
N ALA A 330 20.37 -11.45 -17.32
CA ALA A 330 21.18 -12.28 -16.43
C ALA A 330 20.57 -13.68 -16.24
N SER A 331 19.24 -13.76 -16.13
CA SER A 331 18.54 -15.05 -16.09
C SER A 331 18.69 -15.80 -17.41
N LEU A 332 18.51 -15.12 -18.55
CA LEU A 332 18.72 -15.67 -19.90
C LEU A 332 20.09 -16.36 -20.01
N ALA A 333 21.15 -15.68 -19.59
CA ALA A 333 22.52 -16.17 -19.68
C ALA A 333 22.78 -17.43 -18.82
N THR A 334 21.94 -17.74 -17.83
CA THR A 334 22.15 -18.85 -16.90
C THR A 334 22.11 -20.22 -17.59
N ARG A 335 21.26 -20.39 -18.60
CA ARG A 335 21.03 -21.71 -19.22
C ARG A 335 22.13 -22.10 -20.20
N TYR A 336 22.52 -21.18 -21.08
CA TYR A 336 23.44 -21.46 -22.19
C TYR A 336 24.65 -20.53 -22.25
N GLY A 337 24.78 -19.58 -21.33
CA GLY A 337 25.85 -18.58 -21.34
C GLY A 337 25.67 -17.50 -22.40
N THR A 338 24.54 -17.47 -23.11
CA THR A 338 24.26 -16.49 -24.16
C THR A 338 24.22 -15.09 -23.59
N GLN A 339 25.09 -14.21 -24.12
CA GLN A 339 25.24 -12.85 -23.60
C GLN A 339 24.36 -11.89 -24.38
N TYR A 340 23.44 -11.23 -23.67
CA TYR A 340 22.63 -10.14 -24.22
C TYR A 340 23.13 -8.80 -23.69
N SER A 341 22.95 -7.73 -24.46
CA SER A 341 23.07 -6.35 -23.97
C SER A 341 21.70 -5.75 -23.69
N VAL A 342 21.63 -4.77 -22.78
CA VAL A 342 20.40 -4.03 -22.44
C VAL A 342 20.65 -2.53 -22.40
N GLY A 343 19.75 -1.76 -22.99
CA GLY A 343 19.84 -0.30 -23.05
C GLY A 343 18.69 0.31 -23.83
N ASN A 344 18.57 1.64 -23.86
CA ASN A 344 17.68 2.27 -24.83
C ASN A 344 18.11 1.90 -26.25
N VAL A 345 17.15 1.94 -27.18
CA VAL A 345 17.41 1.79 -28.63
C VAL A 345 18.61 2.63 -29.10
N TYR A 346 18.89 3.76 -28.43
CA TYR A 346 19.96 4.70 -28.77
C TYR A 346 21.25 4.63 -27.89
N GLY A 347 21.28 3.96 -26.73
CA GLY A 347 22.35 4.17 -25.75
C GLY A 347 22.88 2.91 -25.07
N VAL A 348 24.09 2.54 -25.46
CA VAL A 348 25.01 1.75 -24.62
C VAL A 348 26.32 2.53 -24.51
N GLY A 349 26.38 3.39 -23.50
CA GLY A 349 27.65 3.92 -23.02
C GLY A 349 28.33 2.84 -22.19
N THR A 350 29.51 2.43 -22.65
CA THR A 350 30.43 1.40 -22.11
C THR A 350 30.11 -0.06 -22.45
N ILE A 351 30.99 -0.61 -23.30
CA ILE A 351 31.05 -1.94 -23.94
C ILE A 351 30.28 -2.00 -25.28
N SER A 352 31.05 -2.04 -26.37
CA SER A 352 30.69 -1.90 -27.78
C SER A 352 29.55 -2.80 -28.27
N LEU A 353 28.42 -2.22 -28.67
CA LEU A 353 27.62 -2.51 -29.89
C LEU A 353 26.37 -1.60 -29.86
N VAL A 354 26.32 -0.63 -30.79
CA VAL A 354 25.28 0.39 -30.92
C VAL A 354 24.46 0.10 -32.17
N ILE A 355 23.15 -0.09 -32.02
CA ILE A 355 22.29 -0.57 -33.12
C ILE A 355 21.46 0.51 -33.80
N VAL A 356 21.42 1.73 -33.29
CA VAL A 356 20.97 2.86 -34.12
C VAL A 356 21.64 4.14 -33.65
N ALA A 357 22.51 4.74 -34.47
CA ALA A 357 22.97 6.11 -34.21
C ALA A 357 21.92 7.16 -34.59
N ASP A 358 20.85 6.73 -35.27
CA ASP A 358 19.70 7.54 -35.62
C ASP A 358 18.42 7.08 -34.93
N VAL A 359 17.52 8.03 -34.71
CA VAL A 359 16.22 7.83 -34.07
C VAL A 359 15.33 6.93 -34.93
N ALA A 360 14.80 5.81 -34.43
CA ALA A 360 13.90 4.93 -35.19
C ALA A 360 12.43 5.24 -34.86
N SER A 361 11.73 5.91 -35.77
CA SER A 361 10.37 6.39 -35.53
C SER A 361 9.26 5.42 -36.00
N GLY A 362 8.08 5.50 -35.40
CA GLY A 362 6.91 4.70 -35.81
C GLY A 362 6.95 3.22 -35.43
N SER A 363 7.53 2.87 -34.26
CA SER A 363 7.59 1.49 -33.75
C SER A 363 6.36 1.09 -32.92
N SER A 364 6.10 -0.21 -32.81
CA SER A 364 4.98 -0.75 -32.02
C SER A 364 5.13 -0.45 -30.52
N VAL A 365 6.36 -0.61 -30.01
CA VAL A 365 6.73 -0.41 -28.60
C VAL A 365 6.61 1.06 -28.18
N ASP A 366 7.09 2.00 -29.00
CA ASP A 366 6.93 3.43 -28.72
C ASP A 366 5.45 3.83 -28.73
N TRP A 367 4.65 3.26 -29.64
CA TRP A 367 3.22 3.53 -29.75
C TRP A 367 2.43 3.05 -28.52
N VAL A 368 2.62 1.82 -28.05
CA VAL A 368 1.89 1.31 -26.87
C VAL A 368 2.23 2.10 -25.60
N MET A 369 3.49 2.52 -25.45
CA MET A 369 3.91 3.34 -24.32
C MET A 369 3.37 4.76 -24.44
N GLY A 370 3.50 5.39 -25.61
CA GLY A 370 3.11 6.77 -25.84
C GLY A 370 1.60 7.03 -25.89
N VAL A 371 0.82 6.06 -26.41
CA VAL A 371 -0.64 6.21 -26.60
C VAL A 371 -1.44 5.55 -25.48
N HIS A 372 -1.01 4.39 -24.98
CA HIS A 372 -1.74 3.63 -23.97
C HIS A 372 -1.13 3.67 -22.58
N GLY A 373 0.05 4.28 -22.41
CA GLY A 373 0.70 4.41 -21.10
C GLY A 373 1.18 3.08 -20.52
N ILE A 374 1.40 2.06 -21.36
CA ILE A 374 1.92 0.76 -20.93
C ILE A 374 3.40 0.95 -20.57
N SER A 375 3.68 1.03 -19.28
CA SER A 375 4.98 1.44 -18.75
C SER A 375 6.08 0.38 -18.89
N ASN A 376 5.74 -0.90 -19.07
CA ASN A 376 6.70 -2.00 -19.26
C ASN A 376 6.62 -2.52 -20.69
N ALA A 377 7.35 -1.86 -21.59
CA ALA A 377 7.42 -2.25 -22.99
C ALA A 377 8.88 -2.51 -23.39
N PHE A 378 9.14 -3.63 -24.07
CA PHE A 378 10.49 -4.09 -24.41
C PHE A 378 10.55 -4.63 -25.84
N ILE A 379 11.74 -4.60 -26.45
CA ILE A 379 12.04 -5.27 -27.71
C ILE A 379 13.15 -6.30 -27.46
N TYR A 380 12.95 -7.57 -27.84
CA TYR A 380 14.03 -8.55 -27.90
C TYR A 380 14.57 -8.66 -29.32
N GLU A 381 15.88 -8.55 -29.49
CA GLU A 381 16.59 -9.00 -30.69
C GLU A 381 17.26 -10.33 -30.35
N LEU A 382 16.70 -11.44 -30.83
CA LEU A 382 17.12 -12.79 -30.44
C LEU A 382 18.48 -13.19 -31.04
N ARG A 383 18.85 -14.47 -30.91
CA ARG A 383 20.07 -15.05 -31.48
C ARG A 383 20.15 -14.84 -33.00
N ASP A 384 21.33 -14.75 -33.59
CA ASP A 384 22.67 -14.72 -32.96
C ASP A 384 23.31 -13.32 -33.06
N THR A 385 24.65 -13.22 -33.08
CA THR A 385 25.38 -11.94 -33.24
C THR A 385 25.92 -11.75 -34.67
N GLY A 386 25.35 -12.47 -35.64
CA GLY A 386 25.62 -12.33 -37.08
C GLY A 386 26.23 -13.57 -37.75
N ARG A 387 26.65 -14.60 -36.99
CA ARG A 387 27.27 -15.81 -37.58
C ARG A 387 26.33 -16.50 -38.57
N ASN A 388 25.05 -16.60 -38.22
CA ASN A 388 23.99 -17.08 -39.09
C ASN A 388 22.97 -15.97 -39.37
N GLY A 389 22.92 -14.93 -38.52
CA GLY A 389 22.02 -13.79 -38.67
C GLY A 389 20.57 -14.25 -38.72
N PHE A 390 19.86 -13.88 -39.78
CA PHE A 390 18.46 -14.29 -39.98
C PHE A 390 18.30 -15.77 -40.36
N VAL A 391 19.38 -16.46 -40.75
CA VAL A 391 19.37 -17.85 -41.26
C VAL A 391 19.79 -18.85 -40.18
N LEU A 392 19.26 -18.67 -38.96
CA LEU A 392 19.64 -19.43 -37.79
C LEU A 392 19.19 -20.91 -37.92
N PRO A 393 20.06 -21.92 -37.70
CA PRO A 393 19.68 -23.33 -37.87
C PRO A 393 18.51 -23.74 -36.98
N ALA A 394 17.61 -24.59 -37.48
CA ALA A 394 16.43 -25.06 -36.72
C ALA A 394 16.77 -25.74 -35.37
N SER A 395 18.00 -26.25 -35.20
CA SER A 395 18.49 -26.79 -33.92
C SER A 395 18.56 -25.75 -32.79
N GLU A 396 18.61 -24.47 -33.12
CA GLU A 396 18.70 -23.35 -32.17
C GLU A 396 17.32 -22.86 -31.70
N ILE A 397 16.21 -23.38 -32.26
CA ILE A 397 14.85 -22.96 -31.88
C ILE A 397 14.59 -23.24 -30.39
N ILE A 398 14.84 -24.47 -29.94
CA ILE A 398 14.59 -24.86 -28.54
C ILE A 398 15.52 -24.09 -27.59
N PRO A 399 16.85 -24.02 -27.81
CA PRO A 399 17.72 -23.21 -26.97
C PRO A 399 17.28 -21.75 -26.85
N THR A 400 16.94 -21.12 -27.98
CA THR A 400 16.48 -19.73 -28.01
C THR A 400 15.16 -19.56 -27.27
N GLY A 401 14.19 -20.46 -27.49
CA GLY A 401 12.89 -20.42 -26.83
C GLY A 401 12.98 -20.63 -25.32
N GLN A 402 13.88 -21.50 -24.86
CA GLN A 402 14.08 -21.78 -23.45
C GLN A 402 14.71 -20.62 -22.69
N GLU A 403 15.82 -20.06 -23.19
CA GLU A 403 16.48 -18.93 -22.52
C GLU A 403 15.62 -17.65 -22.56
N THR A 404 14.87 -17.43 -23.64
CA THR A 404 13.94 -16.30 -23.75
C THR A 404 12.79 -16.44 -22.77
N LEU A 405 12.25 -17.65 -22.56
CA LEU A 405 11.20 -17.89 -21.59
C LEU A 405 11.68 -17.65 -20.14
N ASP A 406 12.89 -18.10 -19.80
CA ASP A 406 13.51 -17.80 -18.50
C ASP A 406 13.62 -16.27 -18.29
N ALA A 407 14.10 -15.56 -19.31
CA ALA A 407 14.23 -14.10 -19.31
C ALA A 407 12.87 -13.39 -19.10
N LEU A 408 11.82 -13.83 -19.80
CA LEU A 408 10.47 -13.26 -19.70
C LEU A 408 9.85 -13.49 -18.31
N ILE A 409 10.08 -14.66 -17.72
CA ILE A 409 9.61 -14.97 -16.36
C ILE A 409 10.27 -14.03 -15.35
N THR A 410 11.60 -13.87 -15.43
CA THR A 410 12.32 -12.95 -14.55
C THR A 410 11.92 -11.50 -14.77
N LEU A 411 11.66 -11.10 -16.03
CA LEU A 411 11.17 -9.76 -16.35
C LEU A 411 9.85 -9.46 -15.65
N ILE A 412 8.90 -10.39 -15.69
CA ILE A 412 7.59 -10.26 -15.03
C ILE A 412 7.74 -10.19 -13.50
N TYR A 413 8.56 -11.05 -12.90
CA TYR A 413 8.77 -11.02 -11.45
C TYR A 413 9.52 -9.75 -10.99
N ALA A 414 10.52 -9.29 -11.74
CA ALA A 414 11.23 -8.06 -11.43
C ALA A 414 10.30 -6.84 -11.50
N TRP A 415 9.38 -6.80 -12.47
CA TRP A 415 8.33 -5.77 -12.52
C TRP A 415 7.41 -5.82 -11.31
N LEU A 416 6.97 -7.01 -10.88
CA LEU A 416 6.17 -7.18 -9.67
C LEU A 416 6.91 -6.66 -8.43
N ASP A 417 8.19 -6.99 -8.28
CA ASP A 417 9.06 -6.52 -7.18
C ASP A 417 9.23 -5.00 -7.16
N GLU A 418 9.30 -4.38 -8.34
CA GLU A 418 9.41 -2.94 -8.46
C GLU A 418 8.09 -2.21 -8.15
N MET A 419 6.95 -2.77 -8.59
CA MET A 419 5.63 -2.27 -8.20
C MET A 419 5.42 -2.31 -6.68
N ILE A 420 6.01 -3.32 -6.01
CA ILE A 420 6.06 -3.41 -4.55
C ILE A 420 6.92 -2.28 -3.94
N SER A 421 7.94 -1.83 -4.65
CA SER A 421 8.91 -0.82 -4.21
C SER A 421 8.52 0.63 -4.55
N ALA A 422 7.73 0.87 -5.60
CA ALA A 422 7.46 2.19 -6.19
C ALA A 422 6.19 2.90 -5.67
N ASN A 423 5.62 2.48 -4.53
CA ASN A 423 4.38 3.07 -3.99
C ASN A 423 4.66 4.43 -3.27
N PRO A 424 4.16 5.57 -3.79
CA PRO A 424 4.66 6.92 -3.46
C PRO A 424 4.13 7.52 -2.14
N GLY A 425 3.88 6.71 -1.10
CA GLY A 425 3.27 7.16 0.16
C GLY A 425 4.00 6.76 1.44
N GLY A 426 5.18 6.13 1.37
CA GLY A 426 5.88 5.63 2.58
C GLY A 426 5.16 4.50 3.33
N ARG A 427 4.02 4.03 2.80
CA ARG A 427 3.20 2.96 3.38
C ARG A 427 3.87 1.59 3.35
N VAL A 428 4.66 1.30 2.31
CA VAL A 428 5.32 0.01 2.14
C VAL A 428 6.83 0.26 2.03
N GLN A 429 7.59 -0.38 2.89
CA GLN A 429 9.05 -0.30 2.95
C GLN A 429 9.61 -1.72 2.87
N GLY A 430 10.45 -1.98 1.86
CA GLY A 430 11.29 -3.18 1.85
C GLY A 430 12.25 -3.13 3.04
N ILE A 431 12.31 -4.21 3.82
CA ILE A 431 13.23 -4.34 4.94
C ILE A 431 14.21 -5.49 4.67
N THR A 432 15.49 -5.23 4.93
CA THR A 432 16.49 -6.29 5.02
C THR A 432 16.76 -6.53 6.49
N VAL A 433 16.33 -7.69 6.99
CA VAL A 433 16.49 -8.09 8.40
C VAL A 433 17.95 -8.42 8.68
N GLY A 434 18.67 -8.93 7.67
CA GLY A 434 20.11 -9.16 7.70
C GLY A 434 20.55 -10.09 6.58
N SER A 435 21.74 -10.67 6.72
CA SER A 435 22.29 -11.65 5.76
C SER A 435 22.41 -13.03 6.38
N THR A 436 22.21 -14.06 5.56
CA THR A 436 22.40 -15.48 5.88
C THR A 436 23.88 -15.86 5.87
N TYR A 437 24.19 -17.10 6.25
CA TYR A 437 25.57 -17.59 6.28
C TYR A 437 26.23 -17.62 4.89
N GLU A 438 25.50 -17.99 3.85
CA GLU A 438 25.98 -18.02 2.46
C GLU A 438 25.81 -16.66 1.75
N GLY A 439 25.45 -15.59 2.47
CA GLY A 439 25.44 -14.22 1.98
C GLY A 439 24.15 -13.77 1.28
N ARG A 440 23.06 -14.55 1.36
CA ARG A 440 21.74 -14.12 0.87
C ARG A 440 21.10 -13.15 1.86
N GLU A 441 20.29 -12.23 1.37
CA GLU A 441 19.54 -11.33 2.25
C GLU A 441 18.28 -12.01 2.79
N ILE A 442 18.02 -11.84 4.09
CA ILE A 442 16.73 -12.13 4.70
C ILE A 442 15.85 -10.91 4.49
N ARG A 443 15.04 -10.97 3.43
CA ARG A 443 14.17 -9.88 3.02
C ARG A 443 12.78 -10.02 3.64
N GLY A 444 12.20 -8.87 3.94
CA GLY A 444 10.82 -8.76 4.38
C GLY A 444 10.19 -7.44 3.93
N LEU A 445 8.95 -7.23 4.36
CA LEU A 445 8.19 -6.02 4.11
C LEU A 445 7.73 -5.42 5.44
N LYS A 446 7.88 -4.10 5.57
CA LYS A 446 7.19 -3.28 6.55
C LYS A 446 6.05 -2.55 5.85
N ILE A 447 4.83 -2.72 6.33
CA ILE A 447 3.63 -2.06 5.81
C ILE A 447 3.03 -1.23 6.94
N THR A 448 3.20 0.09 6.85
CA THR A 448 2.73 1.07 7.83
C THR A 448 1.44 1.71 7.35
N ASN A 449 0.33 1.30 7.94
CA ASN A 449 -1.00 1.82 7.59
C ASN A 449 -1.32 3.10 8.38
N ASN A 450 -0.93 3.15 9.66
CA ASN A 450 -0.94 4.35 10.50
C ASN A 450 0.14 4.17 11.58
N VAL A 451 0.95 5.20 11.84
CA VAL A 451 2.07 5.14 12.80
C VAL A 451 1.64 4.75 14.23
N ASN A 452 0.38 4.98 14.58
CA ASN A 452 -0.16 4.64 15.91
C ASN A 452 -0.81 3.24 15.98
N ASN A 453 -0.91 2.52 14.86
CA ASN A 453 -1.51 1.20 14.85
C ASN A 453 -0.63 0.17 15.60
N PRO A 454 -1.25 -0.83 16.26
CA PRO A 454 -0.51 -1.99 16.78
C PRO A 454 0.21 -2.75 15.66
N SER A 455 1.37 -3.34 15.97
CA SER A 455 2.20 -4.04 14.97
C SER A 455 2.08 -5.57 15.07
N ILE A 456 2.08 -6.23 13.91
CA ILE A 456 2.12 -7.70 13.76
C ILE A 456 3.43 -8.07 13.09
N PHE A 457 4.14 -9.06 13.66
CA PHE A 457 5.29 -9.70 13.03
C PHE A 457 4.90 -11.10 12.54
N ILE A 458 5.12 -11.38 11.26
CA ILE A 458 4.89 -12.69 10.65
C ILE A 458 6.20 -13.18 10.06
N GLU A 459 6.59 -14.40 10.40
CA GLU A 459 7.72 -15.07 9.78
C GLU A 459 7.35 -16.47 9.30
N ALA A 460 7.95 -16.86 8.18
CA ALA A 460 7.70 -18.14 7.53
C ALA A 460 8.99 -18.72 6.94
N GLY A 461 8.93 -19.97 6.51
CA GLY A 461 10.09 -20.64 5.90
C GLY A 461 11.28 -20.84 6.85
N ILE A 462 11.07 -20.76 8.17
CA ILE A 462 12.14 -21.03 9.15
C ILE A 462 12.69 -22.44 8.96
N HIS A 463 11.85 -23.45 8.75
CA HIS A 463 12.29 -24.74 8.22
C HIS A 463 12.22 -24.73 6.69
N ALA A 464 13.37 -24.92 6.05
CA ALA A 464 13.52 -24.75 4.61
C ALA A 464 12.63 -25.66 3.74
N ARG A 465 12.34 -26.89 4.20
CA ARG A 465 11.51 -27.87 3.47
C ARG A 465 10.02 -27.51 3.37
N GLU A 466 9.56 -26.51 4.13
CA GLU A 466 8.14 -26.16 4.28
C GLU A 466 7.70 -25.15 3.20
N TRP A 467 7.74 -25.55 1.93
CA TRP A 467 7.50 -24.64 0.79
C TRP A 467 6.15 -23.91 0.81
N ILE A 468 5.13 -24.49 1.46
CA ILE A 468 3.81 -23.89 1.59
C ILE A 468 3.82 -22.66 2.51
N SER A 469 4.71 -22.58 3.51
CA SER A 469 4.69 -21.44 4.45
C SER A 469 5.15 -20.12 3.81
N PRO A 470 6.24 -20.04 3.02
CA PRO A 470 6.53 -18.85 2.21
C PRO A 470 5.43 -18.54 1.19
N ALA A 471 4.83 -19.56 0.58
CA ALA A 471 3.77 -19.38 -0.42
C ALA A 471 2.48 -18.78 0.17
N VAL A 472 2.03 -19.27 1.33
CA VAL A 472 0.89 -18.67 2.05
C VAL A 472 1.22 -17.26 2.55
N THR A 473 2.46 -17.01 2.98
CA THR A 473 2.86 -15.68 3.45
C THR A 473 2.90 -14.66 2.32
N THR A 474 3.33 -15.05 1.13
CA THR A 474 3.26 -14.18 -0.07
C THR A 474 1.82 -13.91 -0.50
N TYR A 475 0.92 -14.89 -0.38
CA TYR A 475 -0.53 -14.66 -0.56
C TYR A 475 -1.08 -13.63 0.43
N ILE A 476 -0.70 -13.71 1.71
CA ILE A 476 -1.12 -12.73 2.73
C ILE A 476 -0.59 -11.33 2.40
N ILE A 477 0.65 -11.20 1.92
CA ILE A 477 1.20 -9.93 1.45
C ILE A 477 0.36 -9.36 0.31
N ASP A 478 0.03 -10.17 -0.71
CA ASP A 478 -0.81 -9.75 -1.83
C ASP A 478 -2.17 -9.23 -1.36
N ALA A 479 -2.83 -9.97 -0.47
CA ALA A 479 -4.10 -9.55 0.12
C ALA A 479 -3.99 -8.26 0.94
N ILE A 480 -2.91 -8.07 1.70
CA ILE A 480 -2.68 -6.85 2.47
C ILE A 480 -2.53 -5.64 1.54
N LEU A 481 -1.79 -5.81 0.44
CA LEU A 481 -1.46 -4.71 -0.47
C LEU A 481 -2.62 -4.37 -1.42
N TYR A 482 -3.30 -5.38 -1.95
CA TYR A 482 -4.13 -5.24 -3.14
C TYR A 482 -5.58 -5.68 -2.98
N SER A 483 -5.96 -6.28 -1.85
CA SER A 483 -7.35 -6.69 -1.66
C SER A 483 -8.29 -5.50 -1.78
N THR A 484 -9.30 -5.63 -2.63
CA THR A 484 -10.39 -4.64 -2.73
C THR A 484 -11.57 -4.98 -1.81
N ASN A 485 -11.49 -6.11 -1.09
CA ASN A 485 -12.50 -6.53 -0.13
C ASN A 485 -12.44 -5.62 1.11
N SER A 486 -13.50 -4.85 1.36
CA SER A 486 -13.57 -3.89 2.44
C SER A 486 -13.39 -4.52 3.83
N THR A 487 -13.87 -5.75 4.06
CA THR A 487 -13.67 -6.48 5.31
C THR A 487 -12.19 -6.83 5.53
N VAL A 488 -11.53 -7.32 4.49
CA VAL A 488 -10.08 -7.57 4.50
C VAL A 488 -9.34 -6.27 4.75
N ARG A 489 -9.72 -5.20 4.05
CA ARG A 489 -9.11 -3.87 4.16
C ARG A 489 -9.25 -3.26 5.55
N SER A 490 -10.43 -3.30 6.16
CA SER A 490 -10.64 -2.79 7.52
C SER A 490 -9.79 -3.51 8.56
N ALA A 491 -9.65 -4.84 8.45
CA ALA A 491 -8.80 -5.61 9.36
C ALA A 491 -7.30 -5.39 9.09
N VAL A 492 -6.91 -5.33 7.81
CA VAL A 492 -5.53 -5.08 7.39
C VAL A 492 -5.07 -3.68 7.81
N ASP A 493 -5.91 -2.66 7.60
CA ASP A 493 -5.60 -1.26 7.90
C ASP A 493 -5.56 -0.96 9.39
N ALA A 494 -6.03 -1.86 10.26
CA ALA A 494 -5.97 -1.72 11.71
C ALA A 494 -4.60 -2.03 12.32
N TYR A 495 -3.68 -2.64 11.55
CA TYR A 495 -2.35 -3.02 12.02
C TYR A 495 -1.24 -2.45 11.14
N ASN A 496 -0.06 -2.32 11.72
CA ASN A 496 1.19 -2.26 10.96
C ASN A 496 1.74 -3.69 10.81
N TRP A 497 2.34 -3.99 9.67
CA TRP A 497 2.75 -5.36 9.34
C TRP A 497 4.25 -5.42 9.10
N TYR A 498 4.90 -6.39 9.72
CA TYR A 498 6.29 -6.77 9.48
C TYR A 498 6.28 -8.23 9.04
N ILE A 499 6.61 -8.50 7.78
CA ILE A 499 6.44 -9.83 7.20
C ILE A 499 7.76 -10.30 6.60
N VAL A 500 8.24 -11.48 7.04
CA VAL A 500 9.44 -12.14 6.54
C VAL A 500 9.03 -13.47 5.89
N PRO A 501 8.88 -13.54 4.55
CA PRO A 501 8.39 -14.74 3.87
C PRO A 501 9.33 -15.94 3.96
N SER A 502 10.64 -15.71 4.12
CA SER A 502 11.64 -16.77 4.27
C SER A 502 12.71 -16.35 5.28
N SER A 503 12.61 -16.92 6.48
CA SER A 503 13.56 -16.74 7.58
C SER A 503 14.85 -17.53 7.39
N ASN A 504 14.87 -18.53 6.50
CA ASN A 504 16.03 -19.35 6.17
C ASN A 504 16.25 -19.46 4.64
N PRO A 505 16.60 -18.35 3.95
CA PRO A 505 16.78 -18.34 2.50
C PRO A 505 17.83 -19.33 1.98
N ASP A 506 18.93 -19.54 2.71
CA ASP A 506 19.98 -20.48 2.29
C ASP A 506 19.50 -21.93 2.32
N GLY A 507 18.85 -22.32 3.42
CA GLY A 507 18.24 -23.62 3.52
C GLY A 507 17.17 -23.80 2.44
N TYR A 508 16.33 -22.78 2.23
CA TYR A 508 15.27 -22.80 1.23
C TYR A 508 15.84 -23.01 -0.18
N GLU A 509 16.83 -22.21 -0.61
CA GLU A 509 17.50 -22.38 -1.91
C GLU A 509 18.12 -23.78 -2.07
N PHE A 510 18.72 -24.32 -1.01
CA PHE A 510 19.26 -25.67 -1.03
C PHE A 510 18.20 -26.76 -1.22
N THR A 511 16.93 -26.50 -0.85
CA THR A 511 15.83 -27.43 -1.15
C THR A 511 15.44 -27.45 -2.62
N HIS A 512 15.74 -26.39 -3.38
CA HIS A 512 15.50 -26.33 -4.83
C HIS A 512 16.64 -26.93 -5.65
N THR A 513 17.88 -26.81 -5.16
CA THR A 513 19.09 -27.19 -5.90
C THR A 513 19.73 -28.50 -5.42
N GLY A 514 19.45 -28.91 -4.18
CA GLY A 514 20.05 -30.07 -3.55
C GLY A 514 19.00 -31.00 -2.93
N ASN A 515 18.84 -30.93 -1.60
CA ASN A 515 17.93 -31.82 -0.87
C ASN A 515 16.59 -31.13 -0.59
N ARG A 516 15.55 -31.52 -1.34
CA ARG A 516 14.17 -31.03 -1.17
C ARG A 516 13.65 -31.09 0.27
N MET A 517 14.10 -32.06 1.07
CA MET A 517 13.65 -32.26 2.45
C MET A 517 14.56 -31.60 3.49
N TRP A 518 15.49 -30.76 3.06
CA TRP A 518 16.40 -30.05 3.96
C TRP A 518 15.65 -29.13 4.92
N ARG A 519 15.91 -29.29 6.23
CA ARG A 519 15.22 -28.55 7.30
C ARG A 519 15.99 -27.32 7.79
N LYS A 520 17.31 -27.48 7.90
CA LYS A 520 18.21 -26.65 8.71
C LYS A 520 18.71 -25.42 7.96
N THR A 521 19.42 -24.54 8.64
CA THR A 521 20.27 -23.51 8.03
C THR A 521 21.44 -24.15 7.25
N ARG A 522 22.38 -23.34 6.73
CA ARG A 522 23.51 -23.81 5.90
C ARG A 522 24.90 -23.48 6.46
N SER A 523 25.00 -23.03 7.70
CA SER A 523 26.29 -22.74 8.34
C SER A 523 27.25 -23.94 8.32
N ARG A 524 28.56 -23.68 8.17
CA ARG A 524 29.59 -24.74 8.19
C ARG A 524 29.90 -25.11 9.65
N GLY A 525 29.36 -26.25 10.07
CA GLY A 525 29.69 -26.91 11.34
C GLY A 525 30.81 -27.93 11.16
N SER A 526 30.45 -29.19 10.90
CA SER A 526 31.40 -30.27 10.64
C SER A 526 31.57 -30.53 9.14
N LEU A 527 32.60 -31.30 8.77
CA LEU A 527 32.91 -31.68 7.39
C LEU A 527 31.76 -32.42 6.66
N LEU A 528 30.83 -33.03 7.41
CA LEU A 528 29.74 -33.85 6.88
C LEU A 528 28.34 -33.27 7.16
N CYS A 529 28.19 -32.41 8.17
CA CYS A 529 26.87 -31.97 8.65
C CYS A 529 26.82 -30.44 8.79
N HIS A 530 25.97 -29.83 7.98
CA HIS A 530 25.79 -28.38 7.86
C HIS A 530 24.53 -27.89 8.59
N GLY A 531 24.60 -26.68 9.13
CA GLY A 531 23.49 -25.95 9.73
C GLY A 531 22.94 -26.51 11.04
N ALA A 532 22.08 -25.71 11.68
CA ALA A 532 21.27 -26.07 12.83
C ALA A 532 19.78 -25.93 12.52
N ASP A 533 18.93 -26.50 13.37
CA ASP A 533 17.49 -26.26 13.35
C ASP A 533 17.23 -24.82 13.82
N PRO A 534 16.81 -23.91 12.92
CA PRO A 534 16.62 -22.51 13.28
C PRO A 534 15.47 -22.32 14.27
N ASN A 535 14.55 -23.28 14.43
CA ASN A 535 13.50 -23.23 15.46
C ASN A 535 13.85 -24.03 16.74
N ARG A 536 15.14 -24.33 16.95
CA ARG A 536 15.73 -24.80 18.22
C ARG A 536 16.90 -23.92 18.70
N ASN A 537 17.22 -22.87 17.95
CA ASN A 537 18.40 -22.04 18.16
C ASN A 537 18.11 -20.74 18.93
N TRP A 538 16.90 -20.54 19.46
CA TRP A 538 16.52 -19.32 20.17
C TRP A 538 16.88 -19.36 21.67
N GLY A 539 17.19 -18.20 22.26
CA GLY A 539 17.75 -18.11 23.61
C GLY A 539 16.81 -18.43 24.78
N TYR A 540 15.48 -18.46 24.57
CA TYR A 540 14.54 -18.75 25.65
C TYR A 540 14.43 -20.26 25.90
N LYS A 541 14.75 -20.69 27.14
CA LYS A 541 14.75 -22.10 27.56
C LYS A 541 15.61 -22.99 26.65
N TRP A 542 16.62 -22.44 25.97
CA TRP A 542 17.46 -23.15 25.01
C TRP A 542 18.03 -24.45 25.58
N ARG A 543 17.90 -25.57 24.84
CA ARG A 543 18.39 -26.91 25.21
C ARG A 543 17.86 -27.48 26.53
N THR A 544 16.69 -27.06 26.99
CA THR A 544 16.02 -27.68 28.15
C THR A 544 15.22 -28.93 27.78
N GLY A 545 15.05 -29.23 26.49
CA GLY A 545 14.50 -30.50 26.00
C GLY A 545 14.07 -30.44 24.53
N GLY A 546 13.97 -31.60 23.86
CA GLY A 546 13.42 -31.64 22.49
C GLY A 546 14.35 -31.11 21.38
N SER A 547 15.63 -30.96 21.70
CA SER A 547 16.67 -30.42 20.83
C SER A 547 17.95 -31.24 21.01
N SER A 548 18.67 -31.50 19.94
CA SER A 548 19.87 -32.35 19.93
C SER A 548 21.16 -31.52 19.98
N SER A 549 22.22 -32.09 20.57
CA SER A 549 23.59 -31.56 20.45
C SER A 549 24.39 -32.21 19.33
N ASN A 550 23.85 -33.23 18.67
CA ASN A 550 24.48 -33.89 17.53
C ASN A 550 24.18 -33.08 16.24
N GLN A 551 25.24 -32.53 15.64
CA GLN A 551 25.17 -31.69 14.43
C GLN A 551 24.45 -32.35 13.24
N CYS A 552 24.47 -33.67 13.15
CA CYS A 552 23.89 -34.41 12.02
C CYS A 552 22.39 -34.67 12.17
N THR A 553 21.78 -34.29 13.29
CA THR A 553 20.34 -34.47 13.52
C THR A 553 19.53 -33.27 13.03
N ASP A 554 18.29 -33.54 12.59
CA ASP A 554 17.34 -32.52 12.15
C ASP A 554 16.98 -31.50 13.24
N THR A 555 17.12 -31.87 14.51
CA THR A 555 16.79 -31.04 15.69
C THR A 555 18.04 -30.46 16.36
N TYR A 556 19.18 -30.44 15.67
CA TYR A 556 20.41 -29.86 16.21
C TYR A 556 20.20 -28.40 16.60
N ALA A 557 20.41 -28.04 17.87
CA ALA A 557 20.08 -26.72 18.41
C ALA A 557 21.10 -25.61 18.09
N GLY A 558 22.19 -25.94 17.40
CA GLY A 558 23.36 -25.09 17.24
C GLY A 558 24.37 -25.23 18.38
N ALA A 559 25.54 -24.60 18.24
CA ALA A 559 26.61 -24.67 19.23
C ALA A 559 26.29 -23.89 20.52
N SER A 560 25.54 -22.79 20.37
CA SER A 560 24.98 -21.96 21.43
C SER A 560 23.62 -21.43 21.00
N ALA A 561 22.85 -20.82 21.92
CA ALA A 561 21.73 -19.97 21.50
C ALA A 561 22.21 -18.89 20.52
N PHE A 562 21.41 -18.61 19.49
CA PHE A 562 21.68 -17.65 18.42
C PHE A 562 23.01 -17.89 17.69
N SER A 563 23.48 -19.14 17.64
CA SER A 563 24.70 -19.50 16.91
C SER A 563 24.53 -19.38 15.40
N GLU A 564 23.32 -19.57 14.87
CA GLU A 564 23.03 -19.32 13.46
C GLU A 564 22.84 -17.82 13.22
N VAL A 565 23.35 -17.32 12.09
CA VAL A 565 23.27 -15.90 11.77
C VAL A 565 21.83 -15.49 11.43
N GLU A 566 21.09 -16.39 10.80
CA GLU A 566 19.70 -16.18 10.40
C GLU A 566 18.81 -15.92 11.62
N THR A 567 18.87 -16.79 12.64
CA THR A 567 18.10 -16.62 13.88
C THR A 567 18.55 -15.41 14.68
N ARG A 568 19.85 -15.15 14.76
CA ARG A 568 20.40 -13.98 15.47
C ARG A 568 19.90 -12.68 14.84
N THR A 569 19.92 -12.59 13.52
CA THR A 569 19.55 -11.35 12.82
C THR A 569 18.05 -11.07 12.92
N ILE A 570 17.21 -12.11 12.82
CA ILE A 570 15.77 -11.97 13.05
C ILE A 570 15.50 -11.57 14.51
N ALA A 571 16.16 -12.20 15.47
CA ALA A 571 16.00 -11.84 16.89
C ALA A 571 16.40 -10.39 17.17
N ASN A 572 17.50 -9.91 16.59
CA ASN A 572 17.93 -8.51 16.70
C ASN A 572 16.88 -7.55 16.12
N TYR A 573 16.35 -7.87 14.94
CA TYR A 573 15.31 -7.05 14.30
C TYR A 573 14.02 -7.03 15.12
N VAL A 574 13.52 -8.19 15.55
CA VAL A 574 12.32 -8.28 16.40
C VAL A 574 12.53 -7.53 17.71
N THR A 575 13.72 -7.63 18.33
CA THR A 575 14.07 -6.87 19.54
C THR A 575 13.94 -5.36 19.31
N SER A 576 14.41 -4.86 18.15
CA SER A 576 14.38 -3.43 17.83
C SER A 576 12.97 -2.84 17.70
N ILE A 577 11.97 -3.68 17.43
CA ILE A 577 10.56 -3.26 17.27
C ILE A 577 9.65 -3.85 18.36
N ALA A 578 10.20 -4.54 19.36
CA ALA A 578 9.44 -5.34 20.31
C ALA A 578 8.39 -4.54 21.11
N SER A 579 8.64 -3.25 21.38
CA SER A 579 7.71 -2.36 22.06
C SER A 579 6.43 -2.08 21.25
N GLU A 580 6.51 -2.17 19.92
CA GLU A 580 5.39 -1.95 19.00
C GLU A 580 4.57 -3.23 18.76
N LEU A 581 5.20 -4.40 18.91
CA LEU A 581 4.60 -5.68 18.57
C LEU A 581 3.52 -6.11 19.57
N LYS A 582 2.32 -6.41 19.04
CA LYS A 582 1.22 -7.03 19.81
C LYS A 582 1.02 -8.49 19.45
N ILE A 583 1.41 -8.88 18.25
CA ILE A 583 1.21 -10.23 17.71
C ILE A 583 2.49 -10.71 17.02
N TYR A 584 2.91 -11.93 17.34
CA TYR A 584 4.01 -12.64 16.67
C TYR A 584 3.50 -13.97 16.12
N LEU A 585 3.57 -14.16 14.80
CA LEU A 585 3.09 -15.37 14.13
C LEU A 585 4.25 -16.07 13.43
N SER A 586 4.37 -17.37 13.66
CA SER A 586 5.31 -18.24 12.95
C SER A 586 4.51 -19.22 12.09
N ILE A 587 4.73 -19.20 10.77
CA ILE A 587 3.99 -20.02 9.81
C ILE A 587 4.82 -21.24 9.42
N HIS A 588 4.28 -22.40 9.71
CA HIS A 588 4.85 -23.71 9.53
C HIS A 588 3.92 -24.63 8.72
N SER A 589 4.41 -25.81 8.36
CA SER A 589 3.60 -26.91 7.86
C SER A 589 4.23 -28.23 8.27
N PHE A 590 3.49 -29.31 8.46
CA PHE A 590 2.05 -29.53 8.29
C PHE A 590 1.48 -30.07 9.61
N SER A 591 0.16 -30.00 9.82
CA SER A 591 -0.64 -30.85 10.73
C SER A 591 -2.03 -30.27 11.03
N GLN A 592 -2.38 -29.11 10.46
CA GLN A 592 -3.59 -28.36 10.84
C GLN A 592 -3.66 -28.09 12.35
N LEU A 593 -2.58 -27.52 12.90
CA LEU A 593 -2.51 -27.16 14.32
C LEU A 593 -2.33 -25.66 14.49
N LEU A 594 -2.91 -25.13 15.56
CA LEU A 594 -2.61 -23.80 16.08
C LEU A 594 -1.95 -23.97 17.44
N LEU A 595 -0.63 -23.82 17.47
CA LEU A 595 0.16 -24.15 18.65
C LEU A 595 0.43 -22.92 19.50
N LEU A 596 0.20 -23.09 20.81
CA LEU A 596 0.39 -22.06 21.83
C LEU A 596 1.73 -22.28 22.56
N PRO A 597 2.45 -21.22 22.93
CA PRO A 597 3.60 -21.35 23.82
C PRO A 597 3.19 -21.89 25.21
N TYR A 598 4.09 -22.44 26.01
CA TYR A 598 5.49 -22.72 25.69
C TYR A 598 5.70 -24.14 25.18
N GLY A 599 6.77 -24.37 24.43
CA GLY A 599 7.23 -25.69 23.96
C GLY A 599 7.86 -26.59 25.02
N VAL A 600 7.85 -26.19 26.30
CA VAL A 600 8.45 -26.96 27.41
C VAL A 600 7.45 -27.20 28.55
N ARG A 601 7.50 -28.38 29.17
CA ARG A 601 6.54 -28.81 30.22
C ARG A 601 6.63 -28.05 31.55
N THR A 602 7.63 -27.18 31.71
CA THR A 602 7.92 -26.56 33.02
C THR A 602 7.02 -25.38 33.36
N SER A 603 6.25 -24.85 32.39
CA SER A 603 5.30 -23.74 32.60
C SER A 603 4.42 -23.50 31.38
N VAL A 604 3.21 -22.98 31.58
CA VAL A 604 2.40 -22.32 30.54
C VAL A 604 2.49 -20.80 30.68
N PRO A 605 2.22 -20.01 29.63
CA PRO A 605 2.14 -18.55 29.72
C PRO A 605 1.10 -18.10 30.74
N SER A 606 1.34 -16.94 31.39
CA SER A 606 0.40 -16.37 32.37
C SER A 606 -0.98 -16.05 31.75
N ASN A 607 -1.02 -15.77 30.44
CA ASN A 607 -2.23 -15.52 29.66
C ASN A 607 -2.67 -16.74 28.83
N TYR A 608 -2.28 -17.97 29.19
CA TYR A 608 -2.58 -19.19 28.43
C TYR A 608 -4.07 -19.35 28.06
N ASN A 609 -4.99 -19.11 29.01
CA ASN A 609 -6.43 -19.20 28.75
C ASN A 609 -6.90 -18.18 27.69
N THR A 610 -6.30 -16.99 27.67
CA THR A 610 -6.55 -15.97 26.64
C THR A 610 -6.08 -16.48 25.28
N LEU A 611 -4.86 -17.01 25.21
CA LEU A 611 -4.29 -17.58 23.98
C LEU A 611 -5.12 -18.76 23.46
N LEU A 612 -5.60 -19.63 24.35
CA LEU A 612 -6.44 -20.77 24.00
C LEU A 612 -7.79 -20.31 23.40
N ASN A 613 -8.41 -19.29 23.98
CA ASN A 613 -9.66 -18.73 23.45
C ASN A 613 -9.45 -18.08 22.08
N ILE A 614 -8.41 -17.25 21.93
CA ILE A 614 -8.05 -16.65 20.62
C ILE A 614 -7.78 -17.75 19.60
N GLY A 615 -6.98 -18.76 19.98
CA GLY A 615 -6.64 -19.89 19.12
C GLY A 615 -7.88 -20.66 18.68
N GLN A 616 -8.82 -20.95 19.59
CA GLN A 616 -10.08 -21.63 19.25
C GLN A 616 -10.92 -20.82 18.27
N LYS A 617 -11.01 -19.51 18.45
CA LYS A 617 -11.72 -18.63 17.50
C LYS A 617 -11.02 -18.51 16.16
N THR A 618 -9.69 -18.58 16.16
CA THR A 618 -8.88 -18.61 14.94
C THR A 618 -9.10 -19.93 14.19
N ALA A 619 -9.16 -21.06 14.90
CA ALA A 619 -9.50 -22.37 14.32
C ALA A 619 -10.93 -22.41 13.76
N ASP A 620 -11.91 -21.84 14.49
CA ASP A 620 -13.28 -21.72 14.01
C ASP A 620 -13.34 -20.93 12.69
N ALA A 621 -12.52 -19.86 12.58
CA ALA A 621 -12.44 -19.03 11.39
C ALA A 621 -11.75 -19.72 10.20
N LEU A 622 -10.65 -20.47 10.45
CA LEU A 622 -10.00 -21.32 9.44
C LEU A 622 -10.98 -22.32 8.82
N ALA A 623 -11.92 -22.83 9.60
CA ALA A 623 -12.90 -23.80 9.14
C ALA A 623 -14.04 -23.20 8.29
N VAL A 624 -14.23 -21.88 8.26
CA VAL A 624 -15.41 -21.25 7.63
C VAL A 624 -15.48 -21.54 6.13
N ARG A 625 -14.37 -21.34 5.42
CA ARG A 625 -14.36 -21.35 3.95
C ARG A 625 -14.39 -22.76 3.38
N TYR A 626 -13.60 -23.66 3.96
CA TYR A 626 -13.33 -24.98 3.42
C TYR A 626 -13.65 -26.14 4.36
N GLY A 627 -14.15 -25.86 5.56
CA GLY A 627 -14.38 -26.88 6.59
C GLY A 627 -13.09 -27.42 7.23
N THR A 628 -11.93 -26.83 6.96
CA THR A 628 -10.62 -27.26 7.46
C THR A 628 -10.54 -27.07 8.96
N ARG A 629 -10.50 -28.19 9.70
CA ARG A 629 -10.47 -28.13 11.17
C ARG A 629 -9.04 -28.11 11.68
N TYR A 630 -8.74 -27.09 12.48
CA TYR A 630 -7.47 -26.98 13.19
C TYR A 630 -7.63 -27.36 14.66
N THR A 631 -6.64 -28.06 15.20
CA THR A 631 -6.58 -28.37 16.64
C THR A 631 -5.74 -27.32 17.36
N VAL A 632 -6.25 -26.80 18.47
CA VAL A 632 -5.62 -25.73 19.24
C VAL A 632 -5.12 -26.26 20.57
N GLY A 633 -3.90 -25.90 20.93
CA GLY A 633 -3.32 -26.34 22.19
C GLY A 633 -1.86 -25.97 22.31
N ASN A 634 -1.29 -26.21 23.48
CA ASN A 634 0.10 -25.89 23.71
C ASN A 634 1.04 -26.81 22.89
N ILE A 635 2.22 -26.27 22.52
CA ILE A 635 3.20 -26.96 21.67
C ILE A 635 3.60 -28.32 22.25
N VAL A 636 3.87 -28.41 23.56
CA VAL A 636 4.41 -29.64 24.17
C VAL A 636 3.36 -30.75 24.33
N ASP A 637 2.09 -30.39 24.38
CA ASP A 637 0.98 -31.33 24.56
C ASP A 637 0.44 -31.83 23.21
N LEU A 638 0.45 -30.99 22.17
CA LEU A 638 0.00 -31.39 20.82
C LEU A 638 1.10 -32.00 19.96
N LEU A 639 2.36 -31.62 20.17
CA LEU A 639 3.51 -32.16 19.45
C LEU A 639 4.47 -32.90 20.40
N TYR A 640 5.57 -32.24 20.75
CA TYR A 640 6.64 -32.76 21.57
C TYR A 640 7.39 -31.59 22.21
N VAL A 641 8.27 -31.88 23.17
CA VAL A 641 9.11 -30.84 23.78
C VAL A 641 9.89 -30.14 22.67
N ALA A 642 9.86 -28.81 22.64
CA ALA A 642 10.44 -27.99 21.57
C ALA A 642 11.10 -26.75 22.17
N SER A 643 12.21 -26.95 22.89
CA SER A 643 12.93 -25.83 23.50
C SER A 643 13.70 -24.99 22.48
N GLY A 644 13.82 -23.69 22.75
CA GLY A 644 14.53 -22.75 21.86
C GLY A 644 13.77 -22.39 20.59
N SER A 645 12.45 -22.23 20.66
CA SER A 645 11.61 -21.79 19.53
C SER A 645 11.47 -20.27 19.45
N SER A 646 11.11 -19.76 18.27
CA SER A 646 10.91 -18.32 18.01
C SER A 646 9.75 -17.75 18.83
N VAL A 647 8.61 -18.45 18.85
CA VAL A 647 7.40 -18.03 19.58
C VAL A 647 7.58 -18.04 21.10
N ASP A 648 8.31 -19.01 21.65
CA ASP A 648 8.62 -19.07 23.08
C ASP A 648 9.52 -17.90 23.48
N TRP A 649 10.48 -17.54 22.64
CA TRP A 649 11.37 -16.40 22.87
C TRP A 649 10.64 -15.06 22.77
N ALA A 650 9.81 -14.87 21.73
CA ALA A 650 9.00 -13.66 21.53
C ALA A 650 8.13 -13.36 22.76
N MET A 651 7.46 -14.38 23.31
CA MET A 651 6.62 -14.22 24.50
C MET A 651 7.46 -14.18 25.80
N GLY A 652 8.41 -15.11 25.96
CA GLY A 652 9.13 -15.31 27.21
C GLY A 652 10.20 -14.28 27.51
N VAL A 653 10.76 -13.61 26.49
CA VAL A 653 11.77 -12.55 26.64
C VAL A 653 11.17 -11.16 26.48
N HIS A 654 10.34 -10.94 25.45
CA HIS A 654 9.80 -9.61 25.13
C HIS A 654 8.37 -9.39 25.62
N GLY A 655 7.70 -10.41 26.16
CA GLY A 655 6.33 -10.27 26.67
C GLY A 655 5.30 -9.95 25.59
N ILE A 656 5.54 -10.34 24.33
CA ILE A 656 4.58 -10.09 23.23
C ILE A 656 3.26 -10.80 23.58
N PRO A 657 2.12 -10.07 23.66
CA PRO A 657 0.89 -10.61 24.24
C PRO A 657 0.31 -11.82 23.52
N ILE A 658 0.39 -11.87 22.19
CA ILE A 658 -0.15 -12.95 21.36
C ILE A 658 0.98 -13.54 20.53
N ALA A 659 1.26 -14.83 20.72
CA ALA A 659 2.21 -15.57 19.89
C ALA A 659 1.64 -16.95 19.51
N PHE A 660 1.60 -17.26 18.21
CA PHE A 660 1.09 -18.54 17.69
C PHE A 660 2.02 -19.14 16.64
N VAL A 661 1.96 -20.47 16.55
CA VAL A 661 2.44 -21.22 15.39
C VAL A 661 1.25 -21.72 14.59
N TYR A 662 1.24 -21.47 13.30
CA TYR A 662 0.36 -22.14 12.35
C TYR A 662 1.08 -23.37 11.80
N GLU A 663 0.56 -24.58 12.03
CA GLU A 663 0.93 -25.75 11.25
C GLU A 663 -0.13 -25.94 10.17
N LEU A 664 0.17 -25.51 8.94
CA LEU A 664 -0.77 -25.48 7.83
C LEU A 664 -1.22 -26.89 7.39
N ARG A 665 -2.07 -26.96 6.36
CA ARG A 665 -2.53 -28.22 5.77
C ARG A 665 -1.35 -29.13 5.37
N ASP A 666 -1.51 -30.44 5.37
CA ASP A 666 -2.71 -31.25 5.66
C ASP A 666 -2.54 -32.05 6.97
N LEU A 667 -3.39 -33.07 7.20
CA LEU A 667 -3.28 -34.01 8.32
C LEU A 667 -2.18 -35.09 8.11
N GLY A 668 -1.28 -34.90 7.14
CA GLY A 668 -0.16 -35.80 6.85
C GLY A 668 -0.33 -36.73 5.65
N GLN A 669 -1.37 -36.58 4.83
CA GLN A 669 -1.50 -37.33 3.58
C GLN A 669 -0.39 -36.95 2.58
N HIS A 670 -0.06 -35.67 2.52
CA HIS A 670 1.01 -35.12 1.68
C HIS A 670 2.21 -34.61 2.49
N GLY A 671 2.00 -34.31 3.77
CA GLY A 671 3.07 -33.87 4.67
C GLY A 671 3.74 -32.57 4.20
N PHE A 672 5.06 -32.52 4.18
CA PHE A 672 5.83 -31.34 3.74
C PHE A 672 5.89 -31.16 2.20
N ILE A 673 5.25 -32.05 1.43
CA ILE A 673 5.19 -32.01 -0.04
C ILE A 673 3.72 -31.85 -0.46
N LEU A 674 3.11 -30.77 0.02
CA LEU A 674 1.72 -30.44 -0.27
C LEU A 674 1.55 -30.05 -1.76
N PRO A 675 0.48 -30.50 -2.45
CA PRO A 675 0.20 -30.10 -3.83
C PRO A 675 0.05 -28.58 -4.00
N ALA A 676 0.47 -28.05 -5.15
CA ALA A 676 0.45 -26.62 -5.42
C ALA A 676 -0.97 -26.01 -5.41
N ASP A 677 -1.99 -26.81 -5.72
CA ASP A 677 -3.40 -26.39 -5.68
C ASP A 677 -3.91 -26.08 -4.26
N GLN A 678 -3.18 -26.49 -3.22
CA GLN A 678 -3.49 -26.18 -1.82
C GLN A 678 -2.93 -24.82 -1.37
N ILE A 679 -2.07 -24.16 -2.16
CA ILE A 679 -1.47 -22.87 -1.81
C ILE A 679 -2.54 -21.80 -1.61
N ILE A 680 -3.44 -21.63 -2.58
CA ILE A 680 -4.50 -20.61 -2.51
C ILE A 680 -5.52 -20.94 -1.42
N PRO A 681 -6.08 -22.17 -1.32
CA PRO A 681 -6.96 -22.54 -0.22
C PRO A 681 -6.36 -22.30 1.18
N SER A 682 -5.09 -22.63 1.39
CA SER A 682 -4.39 -22.38 2.66
C SER A 682 -4.14 -20.88 2.90
N GLY A 683 -3.85 -20.10 1.84
CA GLY A 683 -3.69 -18.66 1.93
C GLY A 683 -4.99 -17.95 2.33
N GLU A 684 -6.09 -18.33 1.70
CA GLU A 684 -7.42 -17.76 1.91
C GLU A 684 -7.97 -18.02 3.32
N GLU A 685 -7.94 -19.27 3.79
CA GLU A 685 -8.43 -19.59 5.14
C GLU A 685 -7.56 -18.95 6.22
N THR A 686 -6.24 -18.90 6.01
CA THR A 686 -5.32 -18.24 6.96
C THR A 686 -5.62 -16.75 7.02
N LEU A 687 -5.83 -16.08 5.89
CA LEU A 687 -6.24 -14.68 5.86
C LEU A 687 -7.58 -14.44 6.56
N ASP A 688 -8.60 -15.26 6.29
CA ASP A 688 -9.91 -15.17 6.96
C ASP A 688 -9.74 -15.28 8.47
N SER A 689 -8.89 -16.21 8.92
CA SER A 689 -8.61 -16.38 10.34
C SER A 689 -7.98 -15.15 10.98
N LEU A 690 -7.11 -14.42 10.28
CA LEU A 690 -6.52 -13.17 10.77
C LEU A 690 -7.59 -12.07 10.92
N ILE A 691 -8.52 -11.99 9.97
CA ILE A 691 -9.62 -10.99 9.96
C ILE A 691 -10.64 -11.27 11.09
N TYR A 692 -11.05 -12.53 11.25
CA TYR A 692 -11.98 -12.91 12.30
C TYR A 692 -11.33 -12.94 13.69
N SER A 693 -10.04 -13.24 13.77
CA SER A 693 -9.26 -13.14 15.00
C SER A 693 -9.09 -11.68 15.42
N TRP A 694 -8.97 -10.71 14.49
CA TRP A 694 -8.96 -9.28 14.81
C TRP A 694 -10.21 -8.80 15.57
N LEU A 695 -11.42 -9.15 15.09
CA LEU A 695 -12.66 -8.79 15.79
C LEU A 695 -12.74 -9.38 17.21
N ASN A 696 -12.20 -10.58 17.40
CA ASN A 696 -12.15 -11.24 18.71
C ASN A 696 -10.97 -10.75 19.57
N SER A 697 -9.85 -10.35 18.98
CA SER A 697 -8.67 -9.88 19.69
C SER A 697 -8.89 -8.49 20.29
N LEU A 698 -9.73 -7.64 19.68
CA LEU A 698 -10.23 -6.41 20.32
C LEU A 698 -10.89 -6.68 21.68
N SER A 699 -11.60 -7.80 21.82
CA SER A 699 -12.20 -8.23 23.09
C SER A 699 -11.17 -8.71 24.11
N LEU A 700 -10.08 -9.33 23.65
CA LEU A 700 -9.09 -10.00 24.49
C LEU A 700 -7.91 -9.09 24.86
N MET A 701 -7.65 -8.04 24.08
CA MET A 701 -6.70 -6.96 24.40
C MET A 701 -7.31 -5.91 25.35
N ASN A 702 -8.64 -5.90 25.49
CA ASN A 702 -9.39 -4.99 26.36
C ASN A 702 -10.27 -5.78 27.34
N THR A 703 -9.68 -6.78 28.02
CA THR A 703 -10.39 -7.66 28.95
C THR A 703 -11.13 -6.85 30.02
N GLY A 704 -12.44 -7.10 30.15
CA GLY A 704 -13.32 -6.37 31.06
C GLY A 704 -14.00 -5.14 30.45
N ILE A 705 -13.57 -4.68 29.27
CA ILE A 705 -14.17 -3.53 28.57
C ILE A 705 -15.02 -4.00 27.37
N VAL A 706 -14.54 -4.97 26.59
CA VAL A 706 -15.19 -5.39 25.34
C VAL A 706 -15.72 -6.82 25.43
N THR A 707 -17.00 -7.01 25.10
CA THR A 707 -17.69 -8.31 25.09
C THR A 707 -18.24 -8.60 23.68
N PRO A 708 -17.90 -9.72 23.02
CA PRO A 708 -18.47 -10.05 21.72
C PRO A 708 -19.97 -10.34 21.86
N ILE A 709 -20.76 -9.93 20.87
CA ILE A 709 -22.20 -10.20 20.82
C ILE A 709 -22.57 -10.87 19.50
N VAL A 710 -23.53 -11.79 19.55
CA VAL A 710 -24.13 -12.41 18.36
C VAL A 710 -25.61 -12.08 18.41
N ALA A 711 -26.06 -11.20 17.51
CA ALA A 711 -27.46 -10.78 17.44
C ALA A 711 -28.34 -11.88 16.83
N GLY A 712 -27.75 -12.78 16.03
CA GLY A 712 -28.46 -13.90 15.42
C GLY A 712 -27.64 -14.68 14.41
N THR A 713 -28.32 -15.54 13.66
CA THR A 713 -27.79 -16.29 12.53
C THR A 713 -28.65 -16.00 11.30
N THR A 714 -28.02 -15.78 10.16
CA THR A 714 -28.65 -15.45 8.88
C THR A 714 -29.24 -16.68 8.18
N TYR A 715 -29.95 -16.47 7.07
CA TYR A 715 -30.55 -17.54 6.28
C TYR A 715 -29.52 -18.56 5.74
N GLU A 716 -28.36 -18.09 5.28
CA GLU A 716 -27.27 -18.94 4.79
C GLU A 716 -26.32 -19.40 5.92
N GLY A 717 -26.67 -19.16 7.18
CA GLY A 717 -25.96 -19.71 8.35
C GLY A 717 -24.81 -18.87 8.91
N ARG A 718 -24.59 -17.63 8.42
CA ARG A 718 -23.59 -16.71 8.97
C ARG A 718 -24.07 -16.08 10.28
N GLN A 719 -23.15 -15.78 11.19
CA GLN A 719 -23.51 -15.07 12.42
C GLN A 719 -23.60 -13.56 12.19
N ILE A 720 -24.63 -12.93 12.73
CA ILE A 720 -24.76 -11.47 12.81
C ILE A 720 -23.97 -11.01 14.03
N ARG A 721 -22.68 -10.73 13.80
CA ARG A 721 -21.72 -10.41 14.86
C ARG A 721 -21.67 -8.92 15.15
N GLY A 722 -21.48 -8.60 16.42
CA GLY A 722 -21.19 -7.25 16.90
C GLY A 722 -20.33 -7.30 18.15
N VAL A 723 -20.17 -6.14 18.78
CA VAL A 723 -19.44 -6.00 20.04
C VAL A 723 -20.19 -5.08 21.02
N LYS A 724 -20.10 -5.42 22.30
CA LYS A 724 -20.45 -4.55 23.41
C LYS A 724 -19.19 -3.91 23.98
N ILE A 725 -19.15 -2.59 24.16
CA ILE A 725 -18.11 -1.86 24.91
C ILE A 725 -18.73 -1.30 26.19
N SER A 726 -18.10 -1.54 27.33
CA SER A 726 -18.52 -1.02 28.63
C SER A 726 -17.30 -0.82 29.53
N TYR A 727 -16.97 0.44 29.81
CA TYR A 727 -15.90 0.76 30.76
C TYR A 727 -16.39 0.84 32.22
N LYS A 728 -17.70 0.99 32.42
CA LYS A 728 -18.34 1.15 33.74
C LYS A 728 -19.71 0.46 33.74
N SER A 729 -20.07 -0.13 34.88
CA SER A 729 -21.39 -0.74 35.04
C SER A 729 -22.51 0.32 35.06
N ASN A 730 -23.70 -0.09 34.62
CA ASN A 730 -24.92 0.75 34.62
C ASN A 730 -24.89 2.00 33.75
N ASN A 731 -23.96 2.11 32.81
CA ASN A 731 -24.02 3.17 31.81
C ASN A 731 -25.29 3.06 30.93
N PRO A 732 -25.83 4.21 30.46
CA PRO A 732 -26.85 4.23 29.42
C PRO A 732 -26.30 3.65 28.11
N GLY A 733 -27.14 2.92 27.38
CA GLY A 733 -26.77 2.19 26.18
C GLY A 733 -26.93 3.00 24.90
N VAL A 734 -25.97 2.86 23.98
CA VAL A 734 -26.02 3.33 22.60
C VAL A 734 -25.95 2.12 21.68
N PHE A 735 -26.95 1.96 20.81
CA PHE A 735 -27.00 0.89 19.84
C PHE A 735 -26.74 1.44 18.44
N ILE A 736 -25.74 0.91 17.74
CA ILE A 736 -25.41 1.23 16.35
C ILE A 736 -25.60 -0.04 15.53
N GLU A 737 -26.35 0.06 14.44
CA GLU A 737 -26.31 -0.93 13.37
C GLU A 737 -25.92 -0.32 12.03
N ALA A 738 -25.31 -1.14 11.20
CA ALA A 738 -24.97 -0.81 9.83
C ALA A 738 -25.09 -2.04 8.91
N GLY A 739 -25.05 -1.79 7.61
CA GLY A 739 -25.02 -2.84 6.59
C GLY A 739 -26.33 -3.62 6.50
N MET A 740 -27.45 -3.03 6.91
CA MET A 740 -28.77 -3.62 6.73
C MET A 740 -29.10 -3.75 5.24
N HIS A 741 -28.90 -2.69 4.46
CA HIS A 741 -28.81 -2.82 3.01
C HIS A 741 -27.38 -3.22 2.63
N ALA A 742 -27.25 -4.38 1.99
CA ALA A 742 -25.94 -4.97 1.72
C ALA A 742 -25.00 -4.11 0.85
N ARG A 743 -25.55 -3.35 -0.10
CA ARG A 743 -24.77 -2.50 -1.03
C ARG A 743 -24.12 -1.27 -0.38
N GLU A 744 -24.49 -0.92 0.84
CA GLU A 744 -24.13 0.33 1.53
C GLU A 744 -22.82 0.18 2.32
N TRP A 745 -21.72 -0.12 1.62
CA TRP A 745 -20.43 -0.48 2.24
C TRP A 745 -19.84 0.57 3.19
N ILE A 746 -20.19 1.85 3.01
CA ILE A 746 -19.72 2.93 3.89
C ILE A 746 -20.29 2.83 5.31
N GLY A 747 -21.48 2.24 5.49
CA GLY A 747 -22.09 2.04 6.81
C GLY A 747 -21.24 1.14 7.71
N PRO A 748 -20.99 -0.13 7.33
CA PRO A 748 -20.11 -1.03 8.07
C PRO A 748 -18.73 -0.43 8.35
N ALA A 749 -18.12 0.24 7.37
CA ALA A 749 -16.84 0.90 7.53
C ALA A 749 -16.88 1.99 8.62
N THR A 750 -17.90 2.86 8.60
CA THR A 750 -18.11 3.91 9.60
C THR A 750 -18.34 3.34 11.00
N ALA A 751 -19.12 2.26 11.12
CA ALA A 751 -19.35 1.56 12.39
C ALA A 751 -18.05 0.99 12.98
N THR A 752 -17.21 0.37 12.14
CA THR A 752 -15.89 -0.15 12.58
C THR A 752 -14.89 0.95 12.93
N TYR A 753 -14.94 2.10 12.25
CA TYR A 753 -14.14 3.28 12.59
C TYR A 753 -14.48 3.79 14.00
N ILE A 754 -15.77 3.99 14.27
CA ILE A 754 -16.25 4.42 15.59
C ILE A 754 -15.85 3.40 16.67
N LEU A 755 -16.02 2.11 16.37
CA LEU A 755 -15.58 1.04 17.27
C LEU A 755 -14.09 1.19 17.65
N ASN A 756 -13.22 1.42 16.66
CA ASN A 756 -11.79 1.62 16.91
C ASN A 756 -11.52 2.85 17.78
N GLU A 757 -12.11 4.00 17.46
CA GLU A 757 -11.93 5.24 18.22
C GLU A 757 -12.42 5.11 19.66
N LEU A 758 -13.51 4.38 19.89
CA LEU A 758 -14.01 4.10 21.23
C LEU A 758 -13.05 3.26 22.06
N LEU A 759 -12.10 2.55 21.46
CA LEU A 759 -11.10 1.75 22.17
C LEU A 759 -9.75 2.46 22.28
N THR A 760 -9.34 3.19 21.25
CA THR A 760 -7.94 3.61 21.08
C THR A 760 -7.73 5.12 21.18
N SER A 761 -8.77 5.94 20.98
CA SER A 761 -8.62 7.39 20.90
C SER A 761 -8.10 7.98 22.20
N LYS A 762 -7.19 8.96 22.12
CA LYS A 762 -6.74 9.75 23.27
C LYS A 762 -7.55 11.04 23.46
N ASP A 763 -8.45 11.35 22.53
CA ASP A 763 -9.30 12.54 22.58
C ASP A 763 -10.21 12.48 23.82
N ARG A 764 -10.20 13.58 24.60
CA ARG A 764 -10.89 13.66 25.89
C ARG A 764 -12.41 13.52 25.75
N ASN A 765 -13.01 14.03 24.66
CA ASN A 765 -14.43 13.92 24.38
C ASN A 765 -14.82 12.50 23.94
N ILE A 766 -13.99 11.86 23.10
CA ILE A 766 -14.19 10.47 22.68
C ILE A 766 -14.00 9.52 23.88
N ARG A 767 -13.02 9.77 24.76
CA ARG A 767 -12.87 9.03 26.03
C ARG A 767 -14.04 9.25 26.96
N TYR A 768 -14.55 10.47 27.06
CA TYR A 768 -15.73 10.75 27.85
C TYR A 768 -16.92 9.89 27.41
N ILE A 769 -17.28 9.89 26.12
CA ILE A 769 -18.44 9.11 25.64
C ILE A 769 -18.20 7.60 25.71
N ALA A 770 -16.97 7.13 25.51
CA ALA A 770 -16.65 5.71 25.66
C ALA A 770 -16.82 5.24 27.11
N GLN A 771 -16.40 6.06 28.08
CA GLN A 771 -16.45 5.69 29.49
C GLN A 771 -17.83 5.83 30.13
N ASN A 772 -18.72 6.61 29.52
CA ASN A 772 -20.01 7.02 30.09
C ASN A 772 -21.23 6.40 29.40
N PHE A 773 -21.02 5.63 28.34
CA PHE A 773 -22.06 4.90 27.62
C PHE A 773 -21.64 3.44 27.42
N ASP A 774 -22.62 2.54 27.46
CA ASP A 774 -22.46 1.16 27.01
C ASP A 774 -22.75 1.12 25.51
N TRP A 775 -21.79 0.71 24.69
CA TRP A 775 -21.95 0.68 23.23
C TRP A 775 -22.29 -0.72 22.77
N TYR A 776 -23.26 -0.86 21.89
CA TYR A 776 -23.65 -2.10 21.22
C TYR A 776 -23.57 -1.85 19.72
N ILE A 777 -22.51 -2.33 19.08
CA ILE A 777 -22.21 -2.02 17.68
C ILE A 777 -22.31 -3.29 16.85
N VAL A 778 -23.21 -3.31 15.86
CA VAL A 778 -23.35 -4.36 14.85
C VAL A 778 -22.93 -3.81 13.48
N PRO A 779 -21.70 -4.08 13.01
CA PRO A 779 -21.21 -3.52 11.77
C PRO A 779 -21.91 -4.04 10.50
N SER A 780 -22.45 -5.26 10.51
CA SER A 780 -23.16 -5.84 9.38
C SER A 780 -24.38 -6.61 9.86
N ALA A 781 -25.56 -6.00 9.71
CA ALA A 781 -26.85 -6.58 10.08
C ALA A 781 -27.36 -7.62 9.05
N ASN A 782 -26.88 -7.56 7.81
CA ASN A 782 -27.20 -8.50 6.73
C ASN A 782 -25.93 -9.10 6.11
N PRO A 783 -25.18 -9.95 6.84
CA PRO A 783 -23.89 -10.45 6.36
C PRO A 783 -23.99 -11.36 5.14
N ASP A 784 -25.12 -12.03 4.90
CA ASP A 784 -25.32 -12.82 3.68
C ASP A 784 -25.45 -11.94 2.45
N GLY A 785 -26.32 -10.93 2.51
CA GLY A 785 -26.44 -9.95 1.43
C GLY A 785 -25.12 -9.23 1.20
N TYR A 786 -24.44 -8.85 2.29
CA TYR A 786 -23.15 -8.17 2.23
C TYR A 786 -22.10 -9.03 1.51
N GLU A 787 -21.93 -10.30 1.89
CA GLU A 787 -21.03 -11.23 1.21
C GLU A 787 -21.38 -11.39 -0.28
N TYR A 788 -22.67 -11.45 -0.61
CA TYR A 788 -23.13 -11.52 -1.99
C TYR A 788 -22.75 -10.28 -2.81
N THR A 789 -22.64 -9.10 -2.18
CA THR A 789 -22.12 -7.90 -2.86
C THR A 789 -20.63 -7.96 -3.18
N HIS A 790 -19.87 -8.75 -2.43
CA HIS A 790 -18.43 -8.93 -2.67
C HIS A 790 -18.13 -10.01 -3.70
N THR A 791 -19.01 -11.00 -3.82
CA THR A 791 -18.75 -12.20 -4.64
C THR A 791 -19.52 -12.22 -5.95
N THR A 792 -20.72 -11.61 -5.99
CA THR A 792 -21.65 -11.80 -7.11
C THR A 792 -22.24 -10.51 -7.67
N ASN A 793 -22.89 -9.67 -6.84
CA ASN A 793 -23.54 -8.45 -7.30
C ASN A 793 -23.31 -7.28 -6.35
N ARG A 794 -22.38 -6.40 -6.70
CA ARG A 794 -21.98 -5.22 -5.91
C ARG A 794 -23.13 -4.34 -5.44
N LEU A 795 -24.21 -4.24 -6.21
CA LEU A 795 -25.34 -3.35 -5.90
C LEU A 795 -26.52 -4.09 -5.25
N TRP A 796 -26.32 -5.33 -4.81
CA TRP A 796 -27.34 -6.10 -4.10
C TRP A 796 -27.75 -5.45 -2.77
N ARG A 797 -29.04 -5.24 -2.57
CA ARG A 797 -29.59 -4.56 -1.37
C ARG A 797 -30.09 -5.52 -0.30
N LYS A 798 -30.76 -6.60 -0.72
CA LYS A 798 -31.65 -7.42 0.10
C LYS A 798 -30.91 -8.50 0.90
N THR A 799 -31.63 -9.23 1.75
CA THR A 799 -31.17 -10.51 2.33
C THR A 799 -31.00 -11.58 1.25
N ARG A 800 -30.65 -12.82 1.63
CA ARG A 800 -30.45 -13.95 0.71
C ARG A 800 -31.44 -15.11 0.89
N SER A 801 -32.56 -14.86 1.56
CA SER A 801 -33.64 -15.85 1.71
C SER A 801 -34.19 -16.34 0.36
N GLY A 802 -34.66 -17.60 0.34
CA GLY A 802 -35.03 -18.32 -0.87
C GLY A 802 -36.25 -17.75 -1.62
N GLY A 803 -36.20 -17.75 -2.95
CA GLY A 803 -37.31 -17.44 -3.86
C GLY A 803 -37.12 -18.13 -5.22
N SER A 804 -38.21 -18.41 -5.96
CA SER A 804 -38.15 -19.18 -7.22
C SER A 804 -37.58 -18.40 -8.42
N VAL A 805 -37.68 -17.07 -8.38
CA VAL A 805 -37.21 -16.16 -9.45
C VAL A 805 -36.43 -14.97 -8.86
N CYS A 806 -36.91 -14.40 -7.76
CA CYS A 806 -36.30 -13.25 -7.10
C CYS A 806 -36.02 -13.59 -5.63
N HIS A 807 -34.79 -13.41 -5.19
CA HIS A 807 -34.30 -13.78 -3.85
C HIS A 807 -34.30 -12.58 -2.90
N GLY A 808 -34.46 -12.86 -1.61
CA GLY A 808 -34.27 -11.90 -0.54
C GLY A 808 -35.39 -10.89 -0.34
N VAL A 809 -35.36 -10.26 0.83
CA VAL A 809 -36.26 -9.23 1.33
C VAL A 809 -35.45 -7.98 1.66
N ASP A 810 -36.02 -6.79 1.53
CA ASP A 810 -35.44 -5.57 2.09
C ASP A 810 -35.55 -5.62 3.61
N PRO A 811 -34.44 -5.84 4.34
CA PRO A 811 -34.50 -5.97 5.79
C PRO A 811 -34.99 -4.69 6.48
N ASN A 812 -34.81 -3.51 5.87
CA ASN A 812 -35.33 -2.24 6.41
C ASN A 812 -36.77 -1.93 5.95
N ARG A 813 -37.50 -2.94 5.47
CA ARG A 813 -38.96 -2.92 5.27
C ARG A 813 -39.66 -4.08 6.00
N ASN A 814 -38.91 -4.91 6.72
CA ASN A 814 -39.40 -6.15 7.31
C ASN A 814 -39.67 -6.06 8.82
N PHE A 815 -39.48 -4.91 9.46
CA PHE A 815 -39.81 -4.73 10.89
C PHE A 815 -41.33 -4.53 11.09
N GLY A 816 -41.84 -4.91 12.26
CA GLY A 816 -43.29 -5.01 12.50
C GLY A 816 -44.05 -3.71 12.80
N PHE A 817 -43.39 -2.55 12.85
CA PHE A 817 -44.06 -1.28 13.14
C PHE A 817 -44.56 -0.63 11.84
N HIS A 818 -45.88 -0.43 11.74
CA HIS A 818 -46.60 -0.01 10.53
C HIS A 818 -46.28 -0.85 9.27
N TRP A 819 -45.93 -2.12 9.43
CA TRP A 819 -45.46 -2.98 8.33
C TRP A 819 -46.46 -2.99 7.15
N MET A 820 -45.96 -2.73 5.94
CA MET A 820 -46.73 -2.70 4.68
C MET A 820 -47.81 -1.62 4.58
N GLU A 821 -47.81 -0.59 5.43
CA GLU A 821 -48.76 0.53 5.34
C GLU A 821 -48.38 1.60 4.28
N GLY A 822 -47.13 1.61 3.81
CA GLY A 822 -46.69 2.50 2.72
C GLY A 822 -45.17 2.44 2.45
N GLY A 823 -44.73 2.66 1.21
CA GLY A 823 -43.29 2.66 0.89
C GLY A 823 -42.58 1.30 0.88
N ALA A 824 -43.35 0.22 0.91
CA ALA A 824 -42.90 -1.17 0.92
C ALA A 824 -43.71 -1.98 -0.10
N SER A 825 -43.15 -3.10 -0.60
CA SER A 825 -43.80 -3.90 -1.65
C SER A 825 -43.97 -5.37 -1.29
N SER A 826 -45.09 -5.97 -1.71
CA SER A 826 -45.29 -7.42 -1.71
C SER A 826 -44.67 -8.13 -2.91
N ASN A 827 -44.22 -7.39 -3.94
CA ASN A 827 -43.56 -7.96 -5.11
C ASN A 827 -42.11 -8.33 -4.78
N SER A 828 -41.79 -9.62 -4.82
CA SER A 828 -40.47 -10.17 -4.45
C SER A 828 -39.31 -9.66 -5.32
N CYS A 829 -39.58 -9.17 -6.52
CA CYS A 829 -38.56 -8.66 -7.43
C CYS A 829 -38.22 -7.19 -7.23
N LEU A 830 -38.97 -6.45 -6.40
CA LEU A 830 -38.66 -5.06 -6.11
C LEU A 830 -37.63 -4.94 -4.97
N GLU A 831 -36.81 -3.90 -5.05
CA GLU A 831 -35.80 -3.54 -4.05
C GLU A 831 -36.40 -3.23 -2.67
N THR A 832 -37.68 -2.84 -2.62
CA THR A 832 -38.45 -2.52 -1.41
C THR A 832 -39.33 -3.68 -0.95
N HIS A 833 -39.05 -4.90 -1.42
CA HIS A 833 -39.84 -6.07 -1.02
C HIS A 833 -39.79 -6.29 0.50
N ALA A 834 -40.95 -6.27 1.16
CA ALA A 834 -41.05 -6.27 2.63
C ALA A 834 -41.08 -7.67 3.26
N GLY A 835 -41.10 -8.73 2.45
CA GLY A 835 -41.27 -10.12 2.90
C GLY A 835 -42.73 -10.57 2.94
N GLN A 836 -42.95 -11.83 3.35
CA GLN A 836 -44.29 -12.43 3.41
C GLN A 836 -45.09 -11.97 4.64
N SER A 837 -44.40 -11.59 5.70
CA SER A 837 -44.95 -11.05 6.94
C SER A 837 -43.89 -10.16 7.61
N ALA A 838 -44.30 -9.34 8.57
CA ALA A 838 -43.36 -8.72 9.50
C ALA A 838 -42.44 -9.79 10.12
N PHE A 839 -41.15 -9.49 10.24
CA PHE A 839 -40.11 -10.37 10.76
C PHE A 839 -40.03 -11.75 10.08
N SER A 840 -40.38 -11.82 8.79
CA SER A 840 -40.21 -13.03 7.99
C SER A 840 -38.75 -13.43 7.84
N GLU A 841 -37.84 -12.44 7.79
CA GLU A 841 -36.40 -12.69 7.68
C GLU A 841 -35.80 -13.05 9.04
N VAL A 842 -34.93 -14.06 9.04
CA VAL A 842 -34.27 -14.50 10.28
C VAL A 842 -33.33 -13.40 10.81
N GLU A 843 -32.73 -12.62 9.91
CA GLU A 843 -31.85 -11.49 10.22
C GLU A 843 -32.58 -10.41 11.01
N THR A 844 -33.71 -9.93 10.51
CA THR A 844 -34.50 -8.87 11.18
C THR A 844 -35.14 -9.37 12.46
N ARG A 845 -35.66 -10.61 12.46
CA ARG A 845 -36.27 -11.23 13.63
C ARG A 845 -35.29 -11.41 14.78
N SER A 846 -34.11 -11.95 14.49
CA SER A 846 -33.07 -12.16 15.51
C SER A 846 -32.50 -10.85 16.04
N MET A 847 -32.26 -9.87 15.15
CA MET A 847 -31.85 -8.52 15.54
C MET A 847 -32.88 -7.86 16.47
N ALA A 848 -34.16 -7.93 16.13
CA ALA A 848 -35.24 -7.38 16.94
C ALA A 848 -35.29 -8.03 18.33
N TRP A 849 -35.13 -9.36 18.42
CA TRP A 849 -35.05 -10.06 19.71
C TRP A 849 -33.85 -9.64 20.54
N TYR A 850 -32.69 -9.47 19.91
CA TYR A 850 -31.49 -8.99 20.61
C TYR A 850 -31.72 -7.58 21.16
N ILE A 851 -32.17 -6.62 20.33
CA ILE A 851 -32.49 -5.25 20.75
C ILE A 851 -33.53 -5.24 21.87
N TRP A 852 -34.59 -6.04 21.76
CA TRP A 852 -35.62 -6.16 22.78
C TRP A 852 -35.06 -6.64 24.12
N SER A 853 -34.13 -7.61 24.10
CA SER A 853 -33.50 -8.17 25.30
C SER A 853 -32.70 -7.15 26.11
N ILE A 854 -32.20 -6.09 25.45
CA ILE A 854 -31.43 -4.99 26.08
C ILE A 854 -32.18 -3.65 26.07
N SER A 855 -33.46 -3.64 25.70
CA SER A 855 -34.30 -2.43 25.54
C SER A 855 -34.25 -1.48 26.73
N ARG A 856 -34.26 -2.00 27.97
CA ARG A 856 -34.18 -1.20 29.20
C ARG A 856 -32.87 -0.43 29.39
N LYS A 857 -31.83 -0.78 28.64
CA LYS A 857 -30.51 -0.12 28.68
C LYS A 857 -30.34 0.89 27.56
N ILE A 858 -30.97 0.70 26.40
CA ILE A 858 -30.75 1.55 25.22
C ILE A 858 -31.45 2.89 25.40
N GLN A 859 -30.69 3.99 25.37
CA GLN A 859 -31.21 5.36 25.32
C GLN A 859 -31.08 5.98 23.92
N VAL A 860 -30.08 5.54 23.15
CA VAL A 860 -29.79 6.06 21.81
C VAL A 860 -29.72 4.90 20.82
N TYR A 861 -30.40 5.03 19.69
CA TYR A 861 -30.32 4.11 18.56
C TYR A 861 -29.91 4.86 17.30
N ILE A 862 -28.93 4.32 16.58
CA ILE A 862 -28.39 4.90 15.36
C ILE A 862 -28.37 3.82 14.28
N ALA A 863 -28.98 4.15 13.13
CA ALA A 863 -28.95 3.33 11.92
C ALA A 863 -28.08 4.02 10.86
N PHE A 864 -27.11 3.30 10.30
CA PHE A 864 -26.29 3.80 9.20
C PHE A 864 -26.77 3.25 7.85
N HIS A 865 -27.19 4.18 7.00
CA HIS A 865 -27.49 3.98 5.59
C HIS A 865 -26.60 4.88 4.72
N SER A 866 -26.70 4.72 3.41
CA SER A 866 -26.10 5.64 2.44
C SER A 866 -26.93 5.59 1.17
N TYR A 867 -27.01 6.64 0.37
CA TYR A 867 -26.30 7.91 0.44
C TYR A 867 -27.35 9.03 0.45
N SER A 868 -27.00 10.23 0.92
CA SER A 868 -27.66 11.52 0.59
C SER A 868 -27.22 12.67 1.51
N GLN A 869 -26.40 12.41 2.53
CA GLN A 869 -26.08 13.36 3.61
C GLN A 869 -27.35 13.85 4.32
N LEU A 870 -28.14 12.90 4.82
CA LEU A 870 -29.37 13.19 5.58
C LEU A 870 -29.22 12.69 7.02
N LEU A 871 -29.77 13.45 7.96
CA LEU A 871 -29.91 13.06 9.35
C LEU A 871 -31.41 13.01 9.67
N LEU A 872 -31.95 11.79 9.63
CA LEU A 872 -33.37 11.52 9.61
C LEU A 872 -33.92 11.21 11.00
N ILE A 873 -35.14 11.66 11.25
CA ILE A 873 -35.89 11.57 12.50
C ILE A 873 -37.21 10.81 12.25
N PRO A 874 -37.69 9.96 13.17
CA PRO A 874 -38.96 9.24 13.04
C PRO A 874 -40.20 10.18 13.07
N TYR A 875 -41.38 9.73 12.62
CA TYR A 875 -41.63 8.46 11.91
C TYR A 875 -41.57 8.63 10.39
N GLY A 876 -41.39 7.52 9.65
CA GLY A 876 -41.44 7.49 8.19
C GLY A 876 -42.81 7.26 7.56
N ILE A 877 -43.84 6.91 8.34
CA ILE A 877 -45.14 6.51 7.78
C ILE A 877 -46.05 7.69 7.43
N ASP A 878 -46.16 8.68 8.32
CA ASP A 878 -47.01 9.85 8.17
C ASP A 878 -46.38 11.09 8.81
N SER A 879 -47.07 12.23 8.70
CA SER A 879 -46.61 13.49 9.28
C SER A 879 -46.80 13.58 10.80
N GLU A 880 -47.28 12.53 11.47
CA GLU A 880 -47.42 12.52 12.93
C GLU A 880 -46.02 12.60 13.57
N ARG A 881 -45.86 13.57 14.47
CA ARG A 881 -44.57 13.84 15.10
C ARG A 881 -44.48 13.05 16.40
N VAL A 882 -43.34 12.40 16.61
CA VAL A 882 -43.02 11.79 17.91
C VAL A 882 -43.09 12.83 19.03
N SER A 883 -43.45 12.40 20.24
CA SER A 883 -43.68 13.31 21.37
C SER A 883 -42.48 14.21 21.70
N ASN A 884 -41.25 13.75 21.48
CA ASN A 884 -40.02 14.52 21.66
C ASN A 884 -39.42 15.08 20.34
N TYR A 885 -40.24 15.26 19.30
CA TYR A 885 -39.78 15.67 17.97
C TYR A 885 -38.97 16.98 17.98
N GLN A 886 -39.43 18.01 18.70
CA GLN A 886 -38.71 19.28 18.79
C GLN A 886 -37.32 19.14 19.42
N GLN A 887 -37.19 18.21 20.37
CA GLN A 887 -35.90 17.90 20.99
C GLN A 887 -34.98 17.20 19.99
N LEU A 888 -35.48 16.20 19.25
CA LEU A 888 -34.72 15.50 18.21
C LEU A 888 -34.28 16.47 17.11
N LEU A 889 -35.16 17.36 16.68
CA LEU A 889 -34.85 18.35 15.65
C LEU A 889 -33.76 19.33 16.12
N LYS A 890 -33.84 19.83 17.36
CA LYS A 890 -32.84 20.74 17.94
C LYS A 890 -31.48 20.06 18.06
N ILE A 891 -31.43 18.84 18.57
CA ILE A 891 -30.19 18.06 18.70
C ILE A 891 -29.63 17.72 17.32
N GLY A 892 -30.49 17.32 16.37
CA GLY A 892 -30.11 17.03 15.00
C GLY A 892 -29.45 18.20 14.28
N HIS A 893 -29.91 19.44 14.48
CA HIS A 893 -29.24 20.63 13.93
C HIS A 893 -27.84 20.84 14.51
N LYS A 894 -27.65 20.61 15.81
CA LYS A 894 -26.32 20.66 16.44
C LYS A 894 -25.40 19.55 15.91
N MET A 895 -25.93 18.34 15.74
CA MET A 895 -25.24 17.22 15.11
C MET A 895 -24.79 17.56 13.69
N ALA A 896 -25.66 18.17 12.87
CA ALA A 896 -25.34 18.60 11.52
C ALA A 896 -24.28 19.72 11.47
N ALA A 897 -24.31 20.66 12.41
CA ALA A 897 -23.24 21.65 12.55
C ALA A 897 -21.90 20.97 12.88
N SER A 898 -21.92 19.97 13.76
CA SER A 898 -20.73 19.20 14.12
C SER A 898 -20.16 18.37 12.97
N LEU A 899 -21.00 17.76 12.12
CA LEU A 899 -20.59 17.08 10.88
C LEU A 899 -19.82 18.03 9.95
N ALA A 900 -20.27 19.29 9.86
CA ALA A 900 -19.68 20.26 8.96
C ALA A 900 -18.30 20.80 9.42
N ARG A 901 -17.91 20.60 10.69
CA ARG A 901 -16.71 21.25 11.27
C ARG A 901 -15.41 20.93 10.53
N ARG A 902 -15.17 19.66 10.22
CA ARG A 902 -13.89 19.23 9.61
C ARG A 902 -13.80 19.53 8.12
N TYR A 903 -14.90 19.31 7.40
CA TYR A 903 -14.88 19.22 5.93
C TYR A 903 -15.95 20.07 5.24
N GLY A 904 -16.71 20.88 5.99
CA GLY A 904 -17.83 21.65 5.46
C GLY A 904 -18.99 20.80 4.94
N THR A 905 -19.06 19.52 5.30
CA THR A 905 -20.07 18.59 4.77
C THR A 905 -21.42 18.88 5.39
N ARG A 906 -22.40 19.20 4.56
CA ARG A 906 -23.73 19.64 5.01
C ARG A 906 -24.72 18.49 4.98
N TYR A 907 -25.32 18.22 6.14
CA TYR A 907 -26.41 17.27 6.28
C TYR A 907 -27.74 17.99 6.44
N THR A 908 -28.78 17.47 5.77
CA THR A 908 -30.15 17.97 5.96
C THR A 908 -30.81 17.20 7.08
N VAL A 909 -31.39 17.91 8.05
CA VAL A 909 -32.02 17.32 9.24
C VAL A 909 -33.53 17.41 9.13
N GLY A 910 -34.24 16.32 9.45
CA GLY A 910 -35.69 16.38 9.58
C GLY A 910 -36.36 15.01 9.61
N ASN A 911 -37.69 15.04 9.59
CA ASN A 911 -38.49 13.83 9.63
C ASN A 911 -38.39 13.04 8.30
N ILE A 912 -38.41 11.70 8.37
CA ILE A 912 -38.28 10.83 7.19
C ILE A 912 -39.31 11.17 6.10
N VAL A 913 -40.61 11.26 6.45
CA VAL A 913 -41.66 11.42 5.43
C VAL A 913 -41.60 12.79 4.74
N ASP A 914 -41.09 13.81 5.44
CA ASP A 914 -40.98 15.17 4.90
C ASP A 914 -39.79 15.32 3.93
N ILE A 915 -38.68 14.60 4.19
CA ILE A 915 -37.43 14.74 3.45
C ILE A 915 -37.31 13.72 2.31
N LEU A 916 -37.77 12.49 2.53
CA LEU A 916 -37.61 11.38 1.59
C LEU A 916 -38.95 11.01 0.95
N TYR A 917 -39.60 10.00 1.50
CA TYR A 917 -40.86 9.43 1.05
C TYR A 917 -41.43 8.59 2.20
N VAL A 918 -42.68 8.15 2.06
CA VAL A 918 -43.32 7.26 3.05
C VAL A 918 -42.51 5.97 3.18
N VAL A 919 -42.16 5.56 4.40
CA VAL A 919 -41.42 4.35 4.71
C VAL A 919 -42.13 3.59 5.83
N SER A 920 -42.45 2.32 5.60
CA SER A 920 -42.96 1.38 6.61
C SER A 920 -41.97 0.27 6.92
N GLY A 921 -42.07 -0.31 8.12
CA GLY A 921 -41.28 -1.47 8.51
C GLY A 921 -39.78 -1.21 8.62
N SER A 922 -39.40 0.04 8.92
CA SER A 922 -38.00 0.43 9.16
C SER A 922 -37.54 0.03 10.56
N SER A 923 -36.24 -0.20 10.72
CA SER A 923 -35.62 -0.52 12.01
C SER A 923 -35.78 0.63 13.01
N MET A 924 -35.50 1.87 12.58
CA MET A 924 -35.57 3.06 13.43
C MET A 924 -36.99 3.31 13.96
N ASP A 925 -38.01 3.24 13.09
CA ASP A 925 -39.39 3.49 13.51
C ASP A 925 -39.88 2.38 14.45
N TRP A 926 -39.49 1.14 14.21
CA TRP A 926 -39.79 0.03 15.13
C TRP A 926 -39.11 0.21 16.49
N VAL A 927 -37.82 0.59 16.52
CA VAL A 927 -37.12 0.86 17.78
C VAL A 927 -37.75 2.05 18.52
N LYS A 928 -38.17 3.10 17.81
CA LYS A 928 -38.84 4.25 18.42
C LYS A 928 -40.24 3.91 18.94
N GLY A 929 -41.08 3.31 18.10
CA GLY A 929 -42.51 3.10 18.38
C GLY A 929 -42.83 1.82 19.16
N SER A 930 -42.10 0.73 18.93
CA SER A 930 -42.36 -0.55 19.61
C SER A 930 -41.44 -0.76 20.82
N VAL A 931 -40.16 -0.38 20.74
CA VAL A 931 -39.21 -0.57 21.85
C VAL A 931 -39.22 0.63 22.81
N GLY A 932 -39.53 1.83 22.31
CA GLY A 932 -39.65 3.04 23.13
C GLY A 932 -38.34 3.77 23.40
N VAL A 933 -37.32 3.61 22.54
CA VAL A 933 -36.03 4.31 22.71
C VAL A 933 -36.23 5.82 22.47
N PRO A 934 -35.77 6.71 23.38
CA PRO A 934 -36.09 8.13 23.30
C PRO A 934 -35.39 8.84 22.14
N PHE A 935 -34.12 8.54 21.88
CA PHE A 935 -33.32 9.20 20.84
C PHE A 935 -32.97 8.22 19.73
N THR A 936 -33.54 8.42 18.55
CA THR A 936 -33.33 7.54 17.39
C THR A 936 -33.02 8.39 16.16
N TYR A 937 -31.93 8.08 15.47
CA TYR A 937 -31.54 8.76 14.23
C TYR A 937 -31.11 7.76 13.16
N THR A 938 -31.42 8.09 11.92
CA THR A 938 -30.85 7.42 10.75
C THR A 938 -29.94 8.38 10.02
N TYR A 939 -28.70 7.96 9.74
CA TYR A 939 -27.82 8.68 8.84
C TYR A 939 -27.93 8.10 7.44
N GLU A 940 -28.16 8.96 6.46
CA GLU A 940 -27.81 8.68 5.07
C GLU A 940 -26.44 9.31 4.84
N LEU A 941 -25.38 8.51 4.93
CA LEU A 941 -23.99 8.95 4.88
C LEU A 941 -23.61 9.56 3.51
N ARG A 942 -22.37 10.03 3.38
CA ARG A 942 -21.86 10.64 2.15
C ARG A 942 -22.08 9.75 0.91
N ASP A 943 -22.26 10.31 -0.27
CA ASP A 943 -22.31 11.74 -0.64
C ASP A 943 -23.74 12.20 -0.99
N GLN A 944 -23.89 13.32 -1.71
CA GLN A 944 -25.20 13.81 -2.21
C GLN A 944 -25.64 13.13 -3.52
N GLY A 945 -25.01 12.00 -3.90
CA GLY A 945 -25.38 11.19 -5.06
C GLY A 945 -24.42 11.24 -6.25
N ARG A 946 -23.26 11.91 -6.14
CA ARG A 946 -22.25 11.86 -7.21
C ARG A 946 -21.66 10.45 -7.34
N TYR A 947 -21.42 9.77 -6.23
CA TYR A 947 -20.94 8.38 -6.20
C TYR A 947 -22.03 7.37 -5.83
N GLY A 948 -23.11 7.84 -5.21
CA GLY A 948 -24.21 6.98 -4.79
C GLY A 948 -23.74 5.89 -3.82
N PHE A 949 -24.12 4.64 -4.06
CA PHE A 949 -23.71 3.48 -3.24
C PHE A 949 -22.25 3.01 -3.50
N LEU A 950 -21.53 3.67 -4.41
CA LEU A 950 -20.16 3.34 -4.83
C LEU A 950 -19.15 4.41 -4.35
N LEU A 951 -19.32 4.90 -3.12
CA LEU A 951 -18.45 5.90 -2.53
C LEU A 951 -16.97 5.43 -2.53
N PRO A 952 -16.01 6.23 -3.06
CA PRO A 952 -14.61 5.83 -3.13
C PRO A 952 -13.97 5.65 -1.74
N ALA A 953 -12.99 4.75 -1.64
CA ALA A 953 -12.38 4.34 -0.36
C ALA A 953 -11.70 5.49 0.41
N ASN A 954 -11.17 6.50 -0.29
CA ASN A 954 -10.57 7.69 0.36
C ASN A 954 -11.59 8.55 1.13
N HIS A 955 -12.90 8.30 0.98
CA HIS A 955 -13.95 8.95 1.76
C HIS A 955 -14.31 8.19 3.06
N ILE A 956 -13.79 6.98 3.30
CA ILE A 956 -14.13 6.18 4.49
C ILE A 956 -13.71 6.90 5.78
N ILE A 957 -12.44 7.28 5.90
CA ILE A 957 -11.93 7.98 7.10
C ILE A 957 -12.61 9.35 7.30
N PRO A 958 -12.73 10.22 6.26
CA PRO A 958 -13.46 11.47 6.41
C PRO A 958 -14.91 11.29 6.89
N THR A 959 -15.62 10.28 6.38
CA THR A 959 -17.00 9.98 6.81
C THR A 959 -17.04 9.50 8.27
N GLY A 960 -16.09 8.64 8.67
CA GLY A 960 -15.95 8.18 10.05
C GLY A 960 -15.69 9.31 11.05
N GLN A 961 -14.75 10.21 10.72
CA GLN A 961 -14.36 11.33 11.57
C GLN A 961 -15.51 12.32 11.82
N GLU A 962 -16.16 12.79 10.76
CA GLU A 962 -17.28 13.74 10.93
C GLU A 962 -18.47 13.10 11.65
N THR A 963 -18.76 11.83 11.36
CA THR A 963 -19.87 11.11 11.98
C THR A 963 -19.61 10.91 13.47
N LEU A 964 -18.36 10.66 13.88
CA LEU A 964 -18.00 10.58 15.29
C LEU A 964 -18.14 11.93 16.00
N ASP A 965 -17.71 13.04 15.38
CA ASP A 965 -17.91 14.40 15.93
C ASP A 965 -19.41 14.70 16.14
N SER A 966 -20.26 14.24 15.22
CA SER A 966 -21.72 14.30 15.32
C SER A 966 -22.26 13.50 16.51
N ILE A 967 -21.77 12.28 16.71
CA ILE A 967 -22.24 11.38 17.76
C ILE A 967 -21.78 11.87 19.14
N VAL A 968 -20.56 12.40 19.27
CA VAL A 968 -20.10 13.09 20.48
C VAL A 968 -21.10 14.19 20.87
N THR A 969 -21.53 15.00 19.90
CA THR A 969 -22.52 16.07 20.11
C THR A 969 -23.87 15.51 20.56
N LEU A 970 -24.38 14.48 19.89
CA LEU A 970 -25.62 13.78 20.28
C LEU A 970 -25.57 13.33 21.74
N LEU A 971 -24.52 12.62 22.13
CA LEU A 971 -24.43 12.03 23.47
C LEU A 971 -24.27 13.08 24.57
N HIS A 972 -23.63 14.22 24.27
CA HIS A 972 -23.62 15.35 25.19
C HIS A 972 -25.02 15.94 25.38
N GLU A 973 -25.76 16.20 24.30
CA GLU A 973 -27.08 16.83 24.40
C GLU A 973 -28.14 15.94 25.07
N THR A 974 -28.03 14.62 24.93
CA THR A 974 -28.99 13.67 25.51
C THR A 974 -28.83 13.46 27.02
N ARG A 975 -27.69 13.84 27.62
CA ARG A 975 -27.42 13.71 29.06
C ARG A 975 -27.80 14.94 29.89
N LEU A 976 -28.12 16.08 29.27
CA LEU A 976 -28.31 17.34 29.97
C LEU A 976 -29.62 17.37 30.77
N SER A 977 -29.53 16.97 32.05
CA SER A 977 -30.32 17.61 33.09
C SER A 977 -29.86 19.08 33.21
N PRO A 978 -30.75 20.06 33.48
CA PRO A 978 -30.31 21.43 33.70
C PRO A 978 -29.39 21.47 34.94
N GLY A 979 -28.08 21.67 34.75
CA GLY A 979 -27.13 21.90 35.86
C GLY A 979 -25.84 21.08 35.89
N GLU A 980 -25.60 20.11 35.00
CA GLU A 980 -24.29 19.41 34.94
C GLU A 980 -23.41 19.91 33.76
N PRO A 981 -22.08 20.11 33.97
CA PRO A 981 -21.22 20.72 32.95
C PRO A 981 -21.05 19.86 31.69
N THR A 982 -21.13 20.55 30.56
CA THR A 982 -20.97 20.13 29.16
C THR A 982 -19.50 20.11 28.73
N LEU A 983 -19.06 19.03 28.07
CA LEU A 983 -17.68 18.81 27.61
C LEU A 983 -16.63 18.84 28.74
N CYS A 984 -15.49 18.22 28.49
CA CYS A 984 -14.37 18.35 29.39
C CYS A 984 -13.88 19.80 29.39
N LYS A 985 -13.97 20.46 30.56
CA LYS A 985 -13.50 21.84 30.78
C LYS A 985 -12.04 21.97 30.37
N MET A 986 -11.68 23.07 29.72
CA MET A 986 -10.27 23.36 29.49
C MET A 986 -9.57 23.63 30.83
N SER A 987 -8.34 23.16 30.99
CA SER A 987 -7.57 23.40 32.21
C SER A 987 -6.49 24.46 32.00
N ASN A 988 -6.34 25.33 32.99
CA ASN A 988 -5.41 26.44 32.98
C ASN A 988 -4.39 26.27 34.10
N MET A 989 -3.11 26.55 33.83
CA MET A 989 -2.08 26.60 34.85
C MET A 989 -1.35 27.93 34.87
N PHE A 990 -1.39 28.59 36.03
CA PHE A 990 -0.70 29.85 36.28
C PHE A 990 0.40 29.65 37.30
N HIS A 991 1.57 30.22 37.04
CA HIS A 991 2.60 30.33 38.06
C HIS A 991 3.28 31.69 38.07
N ALA A 992 3.72 32.10 39.25
CA ALA A 992 4.43 33.35 39.48
C ALA A 992 5.55 33.16 40.52
N GLY A 993 6.32 34.22 40.76
CA GLY A 993 7.36 34.22 41.80
C GLY A 993 8.45 33.18 41.54
N ILE A 994 8.71 32.86 40.27
CA ILE A 994 9.84 32.00 39.92
C ILE A 994 11.14 32.75 40.23
N HIS A 995 11.23 34.04 39.88
CA HIS A 995 12.26 34.91 40.44
C HIS A 995 11.76 35.54 41.74
N ALA A 996 12.59 35.47 42.78
CA ALA A 996 12.22 35.86 44.13
C ALA A 996 11.95 37.37 44.32
N CYS A 997 12.62 38.23 43.56
CA CYS A 997 12.50 39.69 43.65
C CYS A 997 11.22 40.25 43.02
N GLU A 998 10.50 39.45 42.23
CA GLU A 998 9.37 39.86 41.38
C GLU A 998 8.03 39.82 42.16
N TRP A 999 7.92 40.61 43.23
CA TRP A 999 6.80 40.55 44.18
C TRP A 999 5.42 40.82 43.56
N ILE A 1000 5.36 41.56 42.44
CA ILE A 1000 4.11 41.86 41.75
C ILE A 1000 3.48 40.62 41.08
N GLY A 1001 4.29 39.63 40.67
CA GLY A 1001 3.81 38.39 40.08
C GLY A 1001 2.88 37.61 41.02
N PRO A 1002 3.36 37.18 42.20
CA PRO A 1002 2.54 36.52 43.21
C PRO A 1002 1.30 37.33 43.61
N ALA A 1003 1.43 38.66 43.76
CA ALA A 1003 0.31 39.53 44.12
C ALA A 1003 -0.78 39.57 43.04
N THR A 1004 -0.40 39.61 41.76
CA THR A 1004 -1.32 39.60 40.61
C THR A 1004 -2.06 38.27 40.48
N VAL A 1005 -1.35 37.16 40.64
CA VAL A 1005 -1.95 35.82 40.61
C VAL A 1005 -2.93 35.62 41.77
N LEU A 1006 -2.61 36.11 42.97
CA LEU A 1006 -3.52 36.07 44.12
C LEU A 1006 -4.75 36.96 43.92
N TYR A 1007 -4.60 38.12 43.26
CA TYR A 1007 -5.74 38.95 42.87
C TYR A 1007 -6.69 38.21 41.92
N ILE A 1008 -6.14 37.57 40.86
CA ILE A 1008 -6.94 36.77 39.92
C ILE A 1008 -7.64 35.62 40.65
N LEU A 1009 -6.94 34.88 41.52
CA LEU A 1009 -7.53 33.83 42.33
C LEU A 1009 -8.69 34.35 43.20
N ASN A 1010 -8.53 35.52 43.82
CA ASN A 1010 -9.61 36.15 44.59
C ASN A 1010 -10.84 36.45 43.73
N GLU A 1011 -10.66 37.03 42.53
CA GLU A 1011 -11.76 37.31 41.61
C GLU A 1011 -12.44 36.01 41.12
N LEU A 1012 -11.65 34.97 40.84
CA LEU A 1012 -12.17 33.65 40.46
C LEU A 1012 -12.99 32.97 41.58
N LEU A 1013 -12.79 33.35 42.84
CA LEU A 1013 -13.53 32.79 43.97
C LEU A 1013 -14.71 33.67 44.41
N THR A 1014 -14.62 34.99 44.25
CA THR A 1014 -15.50 35.94 44.95
C THR A 1014 -16.27 36.89 44.04
N SER A 1015 -15.90 37.01 42.76
CA SER A 1015 -16.51 38.01 41.87
C SER A 1015 -17.96 37.67 41.52
N ASN A 1016 -18.84 38.68 41.52
CA ASN A 1016 -20.22 38.56 41.05
C ASN A 1016 -20.37 38.91 39.56
N ASN A 1017 -19.27 39.25 38.88
CA ASN A 1017 -19.30 39.54 37.44
C ASN A 1017 -19.60 38.24 36.66
N THR A 1018 -20.62 38.27 35.83
CA THR A 1018 -21.08 37.10 35.05
C THR A 1018 -20.03 36.54 34.11
N GLU A 1019 -19.16 37.38 33.56
CA GLU A 1019 -18.07 36.96 32.68
C GLU A 1019 -16.97 36.23 33.47
N ILE A 1020 -16.60 36.78 34.64
CA ILE A 1020 -15.62 36.14 35.55
C ILE A 1020 -16.19 34.84 36.14
N ARG A 1021 -17.52 34.76 36.37
CA ARG A 1021 -18.20 33.51 36.76
C ARG A 1021 -18.21 32.48 35.65
N ASP A 1022 -18.54 32.87 34.41
CA ASP A 1022 -18.48 31.94 33.28
C ASP A 1022 -17.07 31.34 33.11
N ILE A 1023 -16.03 32.18 33.18
CA ILE A 1023 -14.65 31.72 33.08
C ILE A 1023 -14.23 30.85 34.28
N ALA A 1024 -14.63 31.17 35.50
CA ALA A 1024 -14.29 30.32 36.64
C ALA A 1024 -15.01 28.97 36.62
N ASP A 1025 -16.29 28.95 36.24
CA ASP A 1025 -17.12 27.76 36.30
C ASP A 1025 -16.87 26.80 35.13
N ASN A 1026 -16.38 27.29 33.98
CA ASN A 1026 -16.18 26.48 32.78
C ASN A 1026 -14.73 26.01 32.56
N PHE A 1027 -13.80 26.33 33.46
CA PHE A 1027 -12.40 25.93 33.37
C PHE A 1027 -11.91 25.24 34.64
N ASP A 1028 -10.93 24.35 34.51
CA ASP A 1028 -10.19 23.78 35.63
C ASP A 1028 -8.93 24.64 35.91
N TRP A 1029 -8.58 24.87 37.17
CA TRP A 1029 -7.54 25.84 37.56
C TRP A 1029 -6.43 25.22 38.41
N TYR A 1030 -5.18 25.42 37.97
CA TYR A 1030 -3.97 25.11 38.71
C TYR A 1030 -3.20 26.41 38.94
N ILE A 1031 -3.03 26.84 40.21
CA ILE A 1031 -2.44 28.14 40.51
C ILE A 1031 -1.28 27.95 41.50
N VAL A 1032 -0.09 28.38 41.11
CA VAL A 1032 1.15 28.37 41.91
C VAL A 1032 1.62 29.81 42.13
N PRO A 1033 1.20 30.49 43.21
CA PRO A 1033 1.51 31.90 43.41
C PRO A 1033 3.00 32.18 43.63
N SER A 1034 3.76 31.24 44.18
CA SER A 1034 5.21 31.36 44.38
C SER A 1034 5.90 30.05 44.04
N ALA A 1035 6.69 30.05 42.97
CA ALA A 1035 7.46 28.90 42.52
C ALA A 1035 8.85 28.80 43.19
N ASN A 1036 9.33 29.87 43.82
CA ASN A 1036 10.61 29.93 44.55
C ASN A 1036 10.38 30.46 45.97
N PRO A 1037 9.75 29.68 46.87
CA PRO A 1037 9.34 30.14 48.19
C PRO A 1037 10.53 30.56 49.08
N ASP A 1038 11.64 29.83 49.03
CA ASP A 1038 12.82 30.12 49.85
C ASP A 1038 13.54 31.40 49.41
N GLY A 1039 13.70 31.58 48.09
CA GLY A 1039 14.21 32.84 47.54
C GLY A 1039 13.27 33.99 47.85
N TYR A 1040 11.96 33.78 47.73
CA TYR A 1040 10.95 34.80 47.99
C TYR A 1040 11.02 35.27 49.45
N GLU A 1041 11.04 34.38 50.44
CA GLU A 1041 11.20 34.74 51.86
C GLU A 1041 12.52 35.48 52.13
N TYR A 1042 13.61 35.04 51.50
CA TYR A 1042 14.91 35.72 51.61
C TYR A 1042 14.86 37.15 51.06
N SER A 1043 14.06 37.38 50.01
CA SER A 1043 13.86 38.72 49.46
C SER A 1043 13.06 39.65 50.40
N HIS A 1044 12.19 39.10 51.24
CA HIS A 1044 11.45 39.89 52.25
C HIS A 1044 12.28 40.22 53.48
N THR A 1045 13.17 39.30 53.86
CA THR A 1045 13.86 39.37 55.16
C THR A 1045 15.30 39.87 55.09
N THR A 1046 15.99 39.65 53.97
CA THR A 1046 17.44 39.86 53.89
C THR A 1046 17.87 40.73 52.71
N ASP A 1047 17.53 40.34 51.47
CA ASP A 1047 17.93 41.09 50.26
C ASP A 1047 16.76 41.25 49.29
N ARG A 1048 16.17 42.45 49.27
CA ARG A 1048 14.99 42.79 48.46
C ARG A 1048 15.14 42.45 46.97
N LEU A 1049 16.35 42.50 46.42
CA LEU A 1049 16.59 42.26 44.99
C LEU A 1049 17.11 40.85 44.71
N TRP A 1050 17.04 39.94 45.69
CA TRP A 1050 17.42 38.55 45.50
C TRP A 1050 16.53 37.86 44.47
N ARG A 1051 17.13 37.33 43.39
CA ARG A 1051 16.42 36.71 42.26
C ARG A 1051 16.34 35.18 42.33
N LYS A 1052 17.42 34.55 42.80
CA LYS A 1052 17.72 33.13 42.64
C LYS A 1052 17.03 32.24 43.68
N THR A 1053 17.14 30.92 43.54
CA THR A 1053 16.84 29.94 44.61
C THR A 1053 17.84 30.08 45.77
N ARG A 1054 17.84 29.16 46.75
CA ARG A 1054 18.68 29.25 47.96
C ARG A 1054 19.65 28.09 48.21
N SER A 1055 19.77 27.14 47.27
CA SER A 1055 20.76 26.06 47.33
C SER A 1055 22.19 26.58 47.51
N GLU A 1056 23.00 25.96 48.39
CA GLU A 1056 24.39 26.35 48.61
C GLU A 1056 25.32 25.72 47.55
N TYR A 1057 26.08 26.55 46.84
CA TYR A 1057 27.01 26.09 45.78
C TYR A 1057 28.48 26.31 46.14
N ASN A 1058 28.79 27.44 46.77
CA ASN A 1058 30.07 27.67 47.42
C ASN A 1058 29.87 28.57 48.65
N SER A 1059 30.93 28.82 49.41
CA SER A 1059 30.87 29.58 50.67
C SER A 1059 30.35 31.02 50.54
N THR A 1060 30.28 31.56 49.31
CA THR A 1060 29.87 32.95 49.03
C THR A 1060 28.66 33.08 48.10
N CYS A 1061 28.34 32.07 47.30
CA CYS A 1061 27.37 32.16 46.21
C CYS A 1061 26.30 31.07 46.33
N TYR A 1062 25.05 31.52 46.35
CA TYR A 1062 23.86 30.72 46.62
C TYR A 1062 22.88 30.81 45.44
N GLY A 1063 22.19 29.71 45.20
CA GLY A 1063 21.06 29.62 44.28
C GLY A 1063 21.41 29.66 42.80
N VAL A 1064 20.40 29.31 42.01
CA VAL A 1064 20.35 29.30 40.55
C VAL A 1064 19.25 30.23 40.07
N ASP A 1065 19.35 30.75 38.84
CA ASP A 1065 18.22 31.36 38.15
C ASP A 1065 17.20 30.26 37.78
N PRO A 1066 16.06 30.19 38.49
CA PRO A 1066 15.10 29.11 38.29
C PRO A 1066 14.44 29.13 36.91
N ASN A 1067 14.45 30.25 36.18
CA ASN A 1067 13.94 30.31 34.81
C ASN A 1067 15.06 30.15 33.74
N ARG A 1068 16.19 29.56 34.15
CA ARG A 1068 17.27 29.04 33.29
C ARG A 1068 17.62 27.57 33.60
N ASN A 1069 16.90 26.94 34.53
CA ASN A 1069 17.21 25.60 35.05
C ASN A 1069 16.36 24.47 34.44
N TRP A 1070 15.55 24.73 33.42
CA TRP A 1070 14.71 23.70 32.78
C TRP A 1070 15.50 22.91 31.74
N ASP A 1071 15.17 21.62 31.53
CA ASP A 1071 15.93 20.67 30.69
C ASP A 1071 15.70 20.82 29.17
N PHE A 1072 14.93 21.81 28.73
CA PHE A 1072 14.76 22.13 27.31
C PHE A 1072 15.69 23.26 26.89
N HIS A 1073 16.62 22.97 25.97
CA HIS A 1073 17.68 23.88 25.53
C HIS A 1073 18.53 24.44 26.69
N TRP A 1074 18.74 23.66 27.75
CA TRP A 1074 19.44 24.12 28.96
C TRP A 1074 20.88 24.60 28.69
N GLY A 1075 21.27 25.72 29.28
CA GLY A 1075 22.66 26.19 29.27
C GLY A 1075 23.15 26.73 27.93
N GLU A 1076 22.26 26.96 26.96
CA GLU A 1076 22.60 27.57 25.67
C GLU A 1076 22.62 29.11 25.79
N VAL A 1077 21.70 29.83 25.13
CA VAL A 1077 21.72 31.30 25.03
C VAL A 1077 21.10 32.01 26.23
N GLY A 1078 21.66 33.15 26.63
CA GLY A 1078 21.11 33.96 27.72
C GLY A 1078 21.23 33.33 29.12
N THR A 1079 22.24 32.49 29.32
CA THR A 1079 22.59 31.83 30.60
C THR A 1079 24.01 32.22 31.04
N SER A 1080 24.35 31.96 32.31
CA SER A 1080 25.71 32.09 32.84
C SER A 1080 26.16 30.79 33.51
N PRO A 1081 27.43 30.36 33.36
CA PRO A 1081 28.00 29.25 34.12
C PRO A 1081 28.59 29.68 35.48
N ASP A 1082 28.72 30.99 35.74
CA ASP A 1082 29.26 31.50 37.01
C ASP A 1082 28.20 31.42 38.14
N PRO A 1083 28.43 30.66 39.23
CA PRO A 1083 27.51 30.53 40.37
C PRO A 1083 27.13 31.85 41.05
N CYS A 1084 27.96 32.88 40.95
CA CYS A 1084 27.72 34.18 41.55
C CYS A 1084 26.90 35.11 40.64
N ASN A 1085 26.72 34.74 39.37
CA ASN A 1085 25.92 35.49 38.42
C ASN A 1085 24.42 35.32 38.69
N ARG A 1086 23.64 36.37 38.43
CA ARG A 1086 22.18 36.36 38.56
C ARG A 1086 21.46 35.46 37.56
N MET A 1087 22.11 35.14 36.43
CA MET A 1087 21.62 34.26 35.36
C MET A 1087 22.24 32.85 35.43
N TYR A 1088 22.80 32.46 36.58
CA TYR A 1088 23.43 31.15 36.74
C TYR A 1088 22.42 30.03 36.49
N ALA A 1089 22.63 29.21 35.46
CA ALA A 1089 21.68 28.16 35.05
C ALA A 1089 21.73 26.89 35.93
N GLY A 1090 22.73 26.78 36.81
CA GLY A 1090 22.97 25.62 37.67
C GLY A 1090 24.09 24.71 37.17
N PRO A 1091 24.44 23.68 37.96
CA PRO A 1091 25.41 22.66 37.56
C PRO A 1091 24.86 21.69 36.50
N GLY A 1092 23.54 21.67 36.30
CA GLY A 1092 22.84 20.81 35.35
C GLY A 1092 21.37 21.23 35.26
N PRO A 1093 20.64 20.73 34.25
CA PRO A 1093 19.21 20.96 34.17
C PRO A 1093 18.48 20.31 35.35
N LEU A 1094 17.39 20.93 35.81
CA LEU A 1094 16.55 20.50 36.94
C LEU A 1094 17.36 20.23 38.22
N SER A 1095 18.48 20.94 38.40
CA SER A 1095 19.34 20.84 39.57
C SER A 1095 18.66 21.36 40.84
N GLU A 1096 17.83 22.40 40.72
CA GLU A 1096 17.08 22.96 41.84
C GLU A 1096 15.85 22.11 42.19
N VAL A 1097 15.60 21.94 43.48
CA VAL A 1097 14.50 21.10 43.98
C VAL A 1097 13.14 21.71 43.63
N GLU A 1098 13.04 23.03 43.62
CA GLU A 1098 11.85 23.79 43.26
C GLU A 1098 11.45 23.53 41.80
N ILE A 1099 12.43 23.55 40.88
CA ILE A 1099 12.20 23.36 39.44
C ILE A 1099 11.93 21.90 39.11
N ARG A 1100 12.59 20.97 39.81
CA ARG A 1100 12.26 19.55 39.73
C ARG A 1100 10.85 19.25 40.22
N GLY A 1101 10.43 19.83 41.35
CA GLY A 1101 9.08 19.66 41.88
C GLY A 1101 8.02 20.26 40.96
N LEU A 1102 8.26 21.47 40.46
CA LEU A 1102 7.33 22.15 39.56
C LEU A 1102 7.19 21.43 38.22
N SER A 1103 8.31 21.01 37.59
CA SER A 1103 8.27 20.23 36.33
C SER A 1103 7.54 18.90 36.51
N GLN A 1104 7.76 18.19 37.62
CA GLN A 1104 7.02 16.95 37.93
C GLN A 1104 5.52 17.20 38.07
N TYR A 1105 5.12 18.28 38.75
CA TYR A 1105 3.71 18.63 38.91
C TYR A 1105 3.07 19.03 37.59
N ILE A 1106 3.70 19.90 36.80
CA ILE A 1106 3.18 20.31 35.48
C ILE A 1106 3.05 19.06 34.58
N THR A 1107 4.05 18.19 34.56
CA THR A 1107 3.99 16.91 33.83
C THR A 1107 2.79 16.07 34.27
N SER A 1108 2.49 16.02 35.58
CA SER A 1108 1.37 15.24 36.11
C SER A 1108 -0.01 15.75 35.66
N VAL A 1109 -0.12 17.00 35.24
CA VAL A 1109 -1.37 17.61 34.74
C VAL A 1109 -1.32 17.95 33.25
N ALA A 1110 -0.19 17.68 32.57
CA ALA A 1110 0.08 18.09 31.19
C ALA A 1110 -0.98 17.59 30.19
N GLU A 1111 -1.42 16.33 30.32
CA GLU A 1111 -2.46 15.74 29.45
C GLU A 1111 -3.83 16.45 29.55
N ARG A 1112 -4.04 17.26 30.58
CA ARG A 1112 -5.27 18.02 30.80
C ARG A 1112 -5.08 19.52 30.61
N LEU A 1113 -3.84 19.97 30.41
CA LEU A 1113 -3.47 21.37 30.45
C LEU A 1113 -3.57 21.98 29.05
N ASP A 1114 -4.50 22.92 28.88
CA ASP A 1114 -4.76 23.58 27.59
C ASP A 1114 -4.04 24.94 27.52
N VAL A 1115 -4.02 25.68 28.63
CA VAL A 1115 -3.46 27.02 28.74
C VAL A 1115 -2.43 27.09 29.88
N TYR A 1116 -1.24 27.60 29.58
CA TYR A 1116 -0.19 27.87 30.55
C TYR A 1116 0.23 29.33 30.51
N ILE A 1117 0.25 29.99 31.68
CA ILE A 1117 0.67 31.39 31.80
C ILE A 1117 1.69 31.56 32.93
N SER A 1118 2.86 32.11 32.59
CA SER A 1118 3.85 32.54 33.58
C SER A 1118 3.77 34.05 33.83
N PHE A 1119 3.94 34.47 35.08
CA PHE A 1119 3.93 35.89 35.46
C PHE A 1119 5.29 36.30 36.02
N HIS A 1120 5.89 37.30 35.38
CA HIS A 1120 7.20 37.89 35.68
C HIS A 1120 7.09 39.41 35.90
N SER A 1121 8.18 40.03 36.32
CA SER A 1121 8.35 41.47 36.27
C SER A 1121 9.77 41.83 35.84
N TYR A 1122 10.00 42.93 35.13
CA TYR A 1122 9.08 43.96 34.65
C TYR A 1122 9.31 44.19 33.16
N GLY A 1123 8.36 44.82 32.48
CA GLY A 1123 8.59 45.23 31.09
C GLY A 1123 7.35 45.61 30.30
N GLN A 1124 6.15 45.40 30.84
CA GLN A 1124 4.88 45.55 30.12
C GLN A 1124 4.88 44.75 28.80
N LEU A 1125 5.23 43.47 28.87
CA LEU A 1125 5.26 42.56 27.73
C LEU A 1125 4.26 41.42 27.91
N LEU A 1126 3.61 41.00 26.82
CA LEU A 1126 2.85 39.76 26.74
C LEU A 1126 3.49 38.87 25.68
N MET A 1127 4.31 37.93 26.13
CA MET A 1127 5.18 37.14 25.28
C MET A 1127 4.67 35.71 25.07
N PHE A 1128 5.16 35.06 24.01
CA PHE A 1128 4.96 33.63 23.75
C PHE A 1128 6.25 32.98 23.19
N PRO A 1129 6.37 31.64 23.19
CA PRO A 1129 7.57 30.93 22.74
C PRO A 1129 8.00 31.20 21.28
N TYR A 1130 9.24 30.91 20.90
CA TYR A 1130 10.34 30.41 21.73
C TYR A 1130 11.30 31.52 22.17
N GLY A 1131 11.97 31.34 23.32
CA GLY A 1131 13.02 32.21 23.82
C GLY A 1131 14.44 31.74 23.54
N PHE A 1132 14.66 30.45 23.24
CA PHE A 1132 15.99 29.93 22.90
C PHE A 1132 16.40 30.14 21.43
N THR A 1133 15.45 30.41 20.53
CA THR A 1133 15.66 30.58 19.08
C THR A 1133 14.85 31.74 18.52
N GLU A 1134 15.26 32.27 17.37
CA GLU A 1134 14.47 33.23 16.57
C GLU A 1134 13.43 32.53 15.68
N ASP A 1135 13.50 31.21 15.56
CA ASP A 1135 12.54 30.43 14.76
C ASP A 1135 11.13 30.52 15.35
N PRO A 1136 10.09 30.73 14.51
CA PRO A 1136 8.72 30.83 14.99
C PRO A 1136 8.22 29.49 15.54
N VAL A 1137 7.42 29.57 16.60
CA VAL A 1137 6.66 28.43 17.14
C VAL A 1137 5.65 27.90 16.11
N ASP A 1138 5.34 26.60 16.15
CA ASP A 1138 4.49 25.91 15.16
C ASP A 1138 3.07 26.48 15.02
N ASN A 1139 2.54 27.12 16.06
CA ASN A 1139 1.24 27.79 16.07
C ASN A 1139 1.33 29.32 16.21
N TYR A 1140 2.39 29.92 15.65
CA TYR A 1140 2.72 31.35 15.73
C TYR A 1140 1.52 32.27 15.48
N ASP A 1141 0.81 32.10 14.36
CA ASP A 1141 -0.29 33.00 13.96
C ASP A 1141 -1.43 33.00 14.99
N THR A 1142 -1.72 31.83 15.57
CA THR A 1142 -2.74 31.68 16.60
C THR A 1142 -2.34 32.40 17.88
N LEU A 1143 -1.12 32.17 18.38
CA LEU A 1143 -0.64 32.81 19.62
C LEU A 1143 -0.49 34.32 19.45
N SER A 1144 0.01 34.77 18.30
CA SER A 1144 0.17 36.19 17.97
C SER A 1144 -1.16 36.94 17.98
N ASN A 1145 -2.18 36.40 17.31
CA ASN A 1145 -3.52 37.00 17.26
C ASN A 1145 -4.19 37.05 18.65
N ILE A 1146 -4.03 35.99 19.46
CA ILE A 1146 -4.57 35.97 20.83
C ILE A 1146 -3.85 37.00 21.70
N ALA A 1147 -2.51 37.05 21.63
CA ALA A 1147 -1.69 37.98 22.40
C ALA A 1147 -2.02 39.45 22.07
N GLU A 1148 -2.24 39.78 20.79
CA GLU A 1148 -2.63 41.13 20.37
C GLU A 1148 -3.98 41.53 20.97
N LYS A 1149 -4.99 40.66 20.89
CA LYS A 1149 -6.32 40.91 21.49
C LYS A 1149 -6.23 41.07 23.00
N ALA A 1150 -5.44 40.23 23.66
CA ALA A 1150 -5.24 40.24 25.10
C ALA A 1150 -4.46 41.48 25.58
N ALA A 1151 -3.49 41.98 24.82
CA ALA A 1151 -2.80 43.24 25.11
C ALA A 1151 -3.73 44.46 24.96
N ASN A 1152 -4.62 44.43 23.96
CA ASN A 1152 -5.63 45.47 23.76
C ASN A 1152 -6.66 45.50 24.89
N SER A 1153 -7.14 44.34 25.36
CA SER A 1153 -8.09 44.29 26.48
C SER A 1153 -7.46 44.74 27.80
N LEU A 1154 -6.20 44.38 28.05
CA LEU A 1154 -5.41 44.92 29.17
C LEU A 1154 -5.36 46.45 29.14
N THR A 1155 -4.97 47.00 27.98
CA THR A 1155 -4.84 48.45 27.77
C THR A 1155 -6.16 49.19 28.03
N SER A 1156 -7.30 48.56 27.75
CA SER A 1156 -8.62 49.18 27.91
C SER A 1156 -9.02 49.46 29.37
N VAL A 1157 -8.38 48.82 30.36
CA VAL A 1157 -8.73 48.97 31.78
C VAL A 1157 -8.16 50.26 32.37
N HIS A 1158 -6.84 50.44 32.29
CA HIS A 1158 -6.12 51.57 32.90
C HIS A 1158 -5.27 52.39 31.92
N GLY A 1159 -5.39 52.14 30.61
CA GLY A 1159 -4.61 52.83 29.56
C GLY A 1159 -3.14 52.40 29.50
N THR A 1160 -2.74 51.34 30.20
CA THR A 1160 -1.34 50.88 30.25
C THR A 1160 -1.07 49.95 29.09
N VAL A 1161 -0.12 50.34 28.25
CA VAL A 1161 0.15 49.65 26.98
C VAL A 1161 1.18 48.54 27.18
N TYR A 1162 0.80 47.32 26.84
CA TYR A 1162 1.72 46.17 26.78
C TYR A 1162 2.10 45.87 25.33
N LYS A 1163 3.35 45.47 25.09
CA LYS A 1163 3.77 44.96 23.79
C LYS A 1163 3.59 43.45 23.74
N SER A 1164 2.91 42.94 22.71
CA SER A 1164 2.77 41.51 22.47
C SER A 1164 3.71 41.00 21.38
N GLY A 1165 4.25 39.79 21.53
CA GLY A 1165 5.10 39.17 20.50
C GLY A 1165 5.88 37.95 21.02
N PRO A 1166 6.74 37.34 20.18
CA PRO A 1166 7.66 36.31 20.67
C PRO A 1166 8.64 36.88 21.71
N ILE A 1167 9.25 36.02 22.52
CA ILE A 1167 10.29 36.41 23.47
C ILE A 1167 11.44 37.13 22.73
N ILE A 1168 11.80 38.33 23.21
CA ILE A 1168 12.76 39.22 22.52
C ILE A 1168 14.19 39.07 23.06
N ASN A 1169 14.35 38.61 24.30
CA ASN A 1169 15.66 38.39 24.91
C ASN A 1169 15.95 36.88 24.98
N PRO A 1170 17.06 36.39 24.40
CA PRO A 1170 17.40 34.98 24.42
C PRO A 1170 17.39 34.40 25.85
N ALA A 1171 16.66 33.31 26.03
CA ALA A 1171 16.37 32.73 27.34
C ALA A 1171 16.22 31.20 27.27
N SER A 1172 17.36 30.52 27.22
CA SER A 1172 17.44 29.07 27.28
C SER A 1172 17.12 28.49 28.66
N GLY A 1173 16.55 27.28 28.69
CA GLY A 1173 16.16 26.62 29.93
C GLY A 1173 15.02 27.32 30.67
N SER A 1174 14.07 27.92 29.94
CA SER A 1174 12.91 28.61 30.51
C SER A 1174 11.70 27.69 30.67
N SER A 1175 10.84 28.01 31.64
CA SER A 1175 9.60 27.28 31.90
C SER A 1175 8.61 27.33 30.72
N LEU A 1176 8.49 28.50 30.08
CA LEU A 1176 7.58 28.71 28.95
C LEU A 1176 7.96 27.87 27.73
N ASP A 1177 9.26 27.88 27.35
CA ASP A 1177 9.76 27.09 26.23
C ASP A 1177 9.68 25.59 26.53
N TRP A 1178 9.94 25.18 27.77
CA TRP A 1178 9.81 23.78 28.18
C TRP A 1178 8.37 23.27 28.08
N VAL A 1179 7.39 24.03 28.58
CA VAL A 1179 5.98 23.63 28.51
C VAL A 1179 5.49 23.52 27.06
N LYS A 1180 5.96 24.39 26.16
CA LYS A 1180 5.61 24.30 24.74
C LYS A 1180 6.40 23.22 24.01
N GLY A 1181 7.71 23.15 24.19
CA GLY A 1181 8.60 22.26 23.45
C GLY A 1181 8.62 20.81 23.92
N VAL A 1182 8.40 20.57 25.23
CA VAL A 1182 8.42 19.21 25.82
C VAL A 1182 7.01 18.67 26.03
N LEU A 1183 6.10 19.47 26.59
CA LEU A 1183 4.74 19.03 26.90
C LEU A 1183 3.72 19.32 25.79
N ASN A 1184 4.10 20.12 24.79
CA ASN A 1184 3.24 20.51 23.67
C ASN A 1184 1.88 21.11 24.08
N VAL A 1185 1.87 21.92 25.14
CA VAL A 1185 0.67 22.68 25.53
C VAL A 1185 0.36 23.71 24.45
N THR A 1186 -0.92 23.81 24.09
CA THR A 1186 -1.35 24.57 22.89
C THR A 1186 -1.23 26.08 23.08
N PHE A 1187 -1.70 26.61 24.21
CA PHE A 1187 -1.72 28.05 24.47
C PHE A 1187 -0.75 28.41 25.60
N THR A 1188 0.40 28.99 25.27
CA THR A 1188 1.46 29.32 26.23
C THR A 1188 1.83 30.80 26.16
N PHE A 1189 1.73 31.51 27.30
CA PHE A 1189 2.01 32.95 27.39
C PHE A 1189 2.84 33.30 28.62
N ALA A 1190 3.59 34.39 28.56
CA ALA A 1190 4.32 34.97 29.68
C ALA A 1190 4.02 36.47 29.79
N PHE A 1191 3.69 36.95 30.98
CA PHE A 1191 3.58 38.37 31.28
C PHE A 1191 4.88 38.89 31.88
N GLU A 1192 5.41 39.99 31.36
CA GLU A 1192 6.28 40.90 32.12
C GLU A 1192 5.43 42.06 32.59
N LEU A 1193 5.06 42.05 33.87
CA LEU A 1193 4.10 42.97 34.46
C LEU A 1193 4.66 44.39 34.57
N ARG A 1194 3.87 45.31 35.14
CA ARG A 1194 4.27 46.70 35.35
C ARG A 1194 5.62 46.80 36.08
N ASP A 1195 6.47 47.75 35.74
CA ASP A 1195 6.30 48.85 34.78
C ASP A 1195 7.28 48.77 33.59
N ASN A 1196 7.49 49.87 32.86
CA ASN A 1196 8.47 49.97 31.77
C ASN A 1196 9.91 50.32 32.24
N GLY A 1197 10.20 50.12 33.53
CA GLY A 1197 11.51 50.37 34.14
C GLY A 1197 11.61 51.63 35.01
N THR A 1198 10.49 52.28 35.38
CA THR A 1198 10.52 53.43 36.31
C THR A 1198 10.81 52.97 37.74
N TYR A 1199 10.21 51.85 38.16
CA TYR A 1199 10.39 51.22 39.46
C TYR A 1199 11.07 49.85 39.38
N GLY A 1200 11.04 49.21 38.20
CA GLY A 1200 11.60 47.89 38.01
C GLY A 1200 10.96 46.85 38.96
N ASP A 1201 11.79 46.00 39.59
CA ASP A 1201 11.32 45.00 40.57
C ASP A 1201 10.79 45.60 41.89
N LEU A 1202 10.85 46.93 42.07
CA LEU A 1202 10.42 47.66 43.27
C LEU A 1202 9.09 48.41 43.07
N LEU A 1203 8.15 47.80 42.34
CA LEU A 1203 6.85 48.43 42.04
C LEU A 1203 6.09 48.87 43.32
N PRO A 1204 5.62 50.13 43.39
CA PRO A 1204 4.85 50.64 44.52
C PRO A 1204 3.58 49.83 44.82
N ALA A 1205 3.27 49.66 46.10
CA ALA A 1205 2.12 48.87 46.55
C ALA A 1205 0.76 49.37 46.02
N ASN A 1206 0.62 50.69 45.75
CA ASN A 1206 -0.60 51.26 45.17
C ASN A 1206 -0.83 50.85 43.71
N LEU A 1207 0.13 50.21 43.05
CA LEU A 1207 0.02 49.69 41.68
C LEU A 1207 -0.30 48.19 41.63
N ILE A 1208 -0.38 47.50 42.78
CA ILE A 1208 -0.72 46.07 42.83
C ILE A 1208 -2.12 45.82 42.28
N ILE A 1209 -3.14 46.54 42.77
CA ILE A 1209 -4.53 46.38 42.32
C ILE A 1209 -4.70 46.76 40.84
N PRO A 1210 -4.19 47.92 40.36
CA PRO A 1210 -4.22 48.22 38.93
C PRO A 1210 -3.57 47.16 38.03
N SER A 1211 -2.46 46.54 38.48
CA SER A 1211 -1.81 45.45 37.74
C SER A 1211 -2.67 44.18 37.71
N GLY A 1212 -3.35 43.87 38.82
CA GLY A 1212 -4.31 42.77 38.91
C GLY A 1212 -5.50 42.91 37.96
N GLU A 1213 -6.14 44.08 37.97
CA GLU A 1213 -7.33 44.39 37.17
C GLU A 1213 -7.06 44.30 35.66
N GLU A 1214 -5.98 44.93 35.19
CA GLU A 1214 -5.64 44.93 33.77
C GLU A 1214 -5.23 43.53 33.28
N THR A 1215 -4.46 42.80 34.10
CA THR A 1215 -3.99 41.46 33.75
C THR A 1215 -5.15 40.47 33.71
N LEU A 1216 -6.13 40.58 34.60
CA LEU A 1216 -7.33 39.75 34.59
C LEU A 1216 -8.13 39.92 33.29
N ALA A 1217 -8.32 41.15 32.81
CA ALA A 1217 -8.99 41.41 31.53
C ALA A 1217 -8.27 40.74 30.35
N SER A 1218 -6.92 40.79 30.36
CA SER A 1218 -6.07 40.10 29.39
C SER A 1218 -6.27 38.59 29.44
N VAL A 1219 -6.21 38.00 30.63
CA VAL A 1219 -6.39 36.56 30.87
C VAL A 1219 -7.75 36.08 30.41
N ILE A 1220 -8.84 36.80 30.74
CA ILE A 1220 -10.20 36.45 30.27
C ILE A 1220 -10.23 36.39 28.74
N THR A 1221 -9.60 37.34 28.07
CA THR A 1221 -9.53 37.38 26.61
C THR A 1221 -8.79 36.16 26.06
N ILE A 1222 -7.63 35.80 26.64
CA ILE A 1222 -6.87 34.60 26.25
C ILE A 1222 -7.76 33.35 26.35
N LEU A 1223 -8.45 33.18 27.48
CA LEU A 1223 -9.27 32.00 27.74
C LEU A 1223 -10.49 31.92 26.82
N GLN A 1224 -11.13 33.05 26.51
CA GLN A 1224 -12.25 33.11 25.57
C GLN A 1224 -11.83 32.76 24.14
N GLN A 1225 -10.68 33.28 23.69
CA GLN A 1225 -10.17 32.96 22.35
C GLN A 1225 -9.76 31.48 22.27
N ALA A 1226 -9.09 30.96 23.30
CA ALA A 1226 -8.72 29.55 23.38
C ALA A 1226 -9.94 28.61 23.31
N ARG A 1227 -11.06 28.98 23.96
CA ARG A 1227 -12.30 28.17 23.97
C ARG A 1227 -13.03 28.17 22.62
N GLY A 1228 -12.83 29.19 21.80
CA GLY A 1228 -13.50 29.34 20.50
C GLY A 1228 -12.82 28.59 19.35
N LEU A 1229 -11.59 28.11 19.56
CA LEU A 1229 -10.79 27.31 18.64
C LEU A 1229 -10.98 25.82 18.95
#